data_AF-U2BC84-F1
#
_entry.id   AF-U2BC84-F1
#
_cell.length_a   1.000
_cell.length_b   1.000
_cell.length_c   1.000
_cell.angle_alpha   90.00
_cell.angle_beta   90.00
_cell.angle_gamma   90.00
#
_symmetry.space_group_name_H-M   'P 1'
#
loop_
_entity.id
_entity.type
_entity.pdbx_description
1 polymer ?
#
loop_
_entity_poly.entity_id
_entity_poly.type
_entity_poly.pdbx_seq_one_letter_code
_entity_poly.pdbx_strand_id
1 'polypeptide(L)'
;MLIGSYDLSLVVLSLCVAILASYTALDLAGRIASAKGIAQSLWIAGGAVAMGIGIWSMHFVGMLAFSLPIPLGYDLAITLLSLAIAMLASGFALWLVSQPELPAWHLGLGALAMGAGIGAMHYIGMAALRMQPGIDYDPLLFALSLLIAVLASGAALSIAFRLRRDTPYVRLARGGAAVIMGIAIVGMHFTGMAAANFPAGSYCAAAGSGLDSGWLASLVVVVTLAVLAIALLTSILDARLEARTALLSSSLAKANAELTQLALHDGLTKLPNRLLLEDRIGQGMLKVGRNGGHFALLFMDLDGFKPVNDAFGHHVGDQLLVAVAQRLRAHLRAQDSLARIGGDEFVLLAELRQAQDAANLAGQVVSLLSQPFLVEGHELRVSTSVGIALYPGDGSDQQELLINADAAMYHAKGLGKNGYSFFERSMNTNARQQLQLLHDLRAALERGEFRLYYQPKFATGSERMIGAEALLRWQHPQQGLLAPDRFIGLAEKTGLIIAIGDWVLDEACRQMRLWYQQGRSDWRVAVNLSALQFCHGELVDSVRQALARHELPANCLTLEITESTAMHDVNASLAILQQLSAMGVDIAIDDFGTGYSSLLYLKRLPANELKIDRGFVRDLQHDGDDAAIVSAIVALGQALNLRIVAEGVETRQQQAFLTELGCDSLQGYLLGHPLPPEQLPAA
;
A
#
# COMPACT_ATOMS: atom_id res chain seq x y z
N MET A 1 61.83 -19.07 -67.74
CA MET A 1 60.75 -19.14 -66.73
C MET A 1 59.43 -19.29 -67.45
N LEU A 2 58.46 -20.01 -66.89
CA LEU A 2 57.09 -19.99 -67.40
C LEU A 2 56.48 -18.60 -67.15
N ILE A 3 55.82 -18.04 -68.16
CA ILE A 3 55.11 -16.75 -68.03
C ILE A 3 53.72 -17.05 -67.51
N GLY A 4 53.37 -16.54 -66.33
CA GLY A 4 52.03 -16.65 -65.77
C GLY A 4 51.16 -15.43 -66.05
N SER A 5 49.85 -15.58 -65.93
CA SER A 5 48.88 -14.50 -66.06
C SER A 5 47.82 -14.56 -64.96
N TYR A 6 47.24 -13.41 -64.59
CA TYR A 6 46.24 -13.32 -63.54
C TYR A 6 44.82 -13.13 -64.09
N ASP A 7 43.87 -13.89 -63.56
CA ASP A 7 42.44 -13.62 -63.72
C ASP A 7 41.99 -12.53 -62.72
N LEU A 8 41.71 -11.35 -63.25
CA LEU A 8 41.33 -10.19 -62.44
C LEU A 8 40.05 -10.44 -61.61
N SER A 9 39.12 -11.27 -62.09
CA SER A 9 37.88 -11.56 -61.37
C SER A 9 38.15 -12.34 -60.08
N LEU A 10 39.05 -13.33 -60.13
CA LEU A 10 39.46 -14.12 -58.97
C LEU A 10 40.34 -13.32 -58.01
N VAL A 11 41.15 -12.38 -58.52
CA VAL A 11 41.90 -11.43 -57.67
C VAL A 11 40.95 -10.53 -56.87
N VAL A 12 39.91 -9.99 -57.51
CA VAL A 12 38.91 -9.17 -56.80
C VAL A 12 38.11 -10.02 -55.82
N LEU A 13 37.77 -11.26 -56.20
CA LEU A 13 37.06 -12.19 -55.32
C LEU A 13 37.89 -12.55 -54.08
N SER A 14 39.19 -12.82 -54.22
CA SER A 14 40.06 -13.11 -53.07
C SER A 14 40.14 -11.92 -52.11
N LEU A 15 40.16 -10.68 -52.62
CA LEU A 15 40.07 -9.47 -51.81
C LEU A 15 38.73 -9.38 -51.07
N CYS A 16 37.60 -9.60 -51.74
CA CYS A 16 36.30 -9.61 -51.09
C CYS A 16 36.21 -10.67 -49.97
N VAL A 17 36.73 -11.88 -50.21
CA VAL A 17 36.81 -12.94 -49.20
C VAL A 17 37.70 -12.53 -48.03
N ALA A 18 38.85 -11.91 -48.28
CA ALA A 18 39.77 -11.42 -47.25
C ALA A 18 39.11 -10.36 -46.36
N ILE A 19 38.38 -9.42 -46.96
CA ILE A 19 37.65 -8.36 -46.25
C ILE A 19 36.53 -8.97 -45.40
N LEU A 20 35.74 -9.87 -45.97
CA LEU A 20 34.64 -10.53 -45.25
C LEU A 20 35.17 -11.36 -44.07
N ALA A 21 36.23 -12.16 -44.28
CA ALA A 21 36.89 -12.92 -43.23
C ALA A 21 37.44 -12.02 -42.12
N SER A 22 38.06 -10.89 -42.49
CA SER A 22 38.57 -9.90 -41.54
C SER A 22 37.45 -9.24 -40.73
N TYR A 23 36.31 -8.93 -41.36
CA TYR A 23 35.15 -8.38 -40.67
C TYR A 23 34.57 -9.39 -39.67
N THR A 24 34.39 -10.64 -40.09
CA THR A 24 33.92 -11.73 -39.23
C THR A 24 34.86 -11.94 -38.04
N ALA A 25 36.17 -11.87 -38.25
CA ALA A 25 37.16 -11.96 -37.19
C ALA A 25 37.01 -10.84 -36.14
N LEU A 26 36.88 -9.59 -36.60
CA LEU A 26 36.72 -8.43 -35.71
C LEU A 26 35.40 -8.47 -34.93
N ASP A 27 34.34 -8.98 -35.55
CA ASP A 27 33.04 -9.15 -34.90
C ASP A 27 33.07 -10.24 -33.82
N LEU A 28 33.66 -11.40 -34.14
CA LEU A 28 33.84 -12.50 -33.19
C LEU A 28 34.77 -12.14 -32.03
N ALA A 29 35.82 -11.34 -32.28
CA ALA A 29 36.71 -10.85 -31.23
C ALA A 29 35.96 -10.07 -30.13
N GLY A 30 34.92 -9.30 -30.51
CA GLY A 30 34.05 -8.63 -29.55
C GLY A 30 33.24 -9.60 -28.69
N ARG A 31 32.67 -10.63 -29.32
CA ARG A 31 31.87 -11.66 -28.62
C ARG A 31 32.67 -12.54 -27.68
N ILE A 32 33.85 -12.95 -28.12
CA ILE A 32 34.73 -13.78 -27.30
C ILE A 32 35.18 -12.99 -26.06
N ALA A 33 35.35 -11.67 -26.18
CA ALA A 33 35.71 -10.81 -25.06
C ALA A 33 34.57 -10.60 -24.04
N SER A 34 33.30 -10.66 -24.47
CA SER A 34 32.13 -10.55 -23.58
C SER A 34 31.68 -11.90 -22.99
N ALA A 35 31.92 -13.00 -23.72
CA ALA A 35 31.56 -14.35 -23.29
C ALA A 35 32.43 -14.87 -22.13
N LYS A 36 31.87 -15.76 -21.31
CA LYS A 36 32.56 -16.41 -20.18
C LYS A 36 32.39 -17.93 -20.21
N GLY A 37 33.35 -18.65 -19.63
CA GLY A 37 33.28 -20.10 -19.44
C GLY A 37 33.19 -20.87 -20.76
N ILE A 38 32.28 -21.85 -20.82
CA ILE A 38 32.14 -22.75 -21.97
C ILE A 38 31.76 -21.99 -23.25
N ALA A 39 30.92 -20.96 -23.14
CA ALA A 39 30.53 -20.15 -24.29
C ALA A 39 31.72 -19.46 -24.95
N GLN A 40 32.68 -18.96 -24.14
CA GLN A 40 33.90 -18.34 -24.66
C GLN A 40 34.74 -19.33 -25.47
N SER A 41 34.94 -20.54 -24.96
CA SER A 41 35.67 -21.59 -25.66
C SER A 41 34.98 -22.01 -26.97
N LEU A 42 33.65 -22.11 -26.98
CA LEU A 42 32.87 -22.41 -28.19
C LEU A 42 32.99 -21.30 -29.24
N TRP A 43 32.96 -20.03 -28.83
CA TRP A 43 33.16 -18.89 -29.73
C TRP A 43 34.58 -18.84 -30.30
N ILE A 44 35.61 -19.16 -29.50
CA ILE A 44 36.99 -19.29 -29.99
C ILE A 44 37.10 -20.43 -31.01
N ALA A 45 36.53 -21.60 -30.72
CA ALA A 45 36.58 -22.75 -31.62
C ALA A 45 35.84 -22.47 -32.95
N GLY A 46 34.61 -21.96 -32.88
CA GLY A 46 33.83 -21.59 -34.07
C GLY A 46 34.49 -20.47 -34.86
N GLY A 47 35.08 -19.48 -34.18
CA GLY A 47 35.80 -18.40 -34.82
C GLY A 47 37.11 -18.82 -35.47
N ALA A 48 37.84 -19.76 -34.87
CA ALA A 48 39.05 -20.35 -35.45
C ALA A 48 38.75 -21.06 -36.77
N VAL A 49 37.63 -21.78 -36.83
CA VAL A 49 37.14 -22.43 -38.05
C VAL A 49 36.77 -21.39 -39.11
N ALA A 50 35.93 -20.41 -38.76
CA ALA A 50 35.44 -19.42 -39.72
C ALA A 50 36.55 -18.52 -40.27
N MET A 51 37.43 -18.02 -39.40
CA MET A 51 38.56 -17.18 -39.79
C MET A 51 39.64 -17.99 -40.51
N GLY A 52 39.94 -19.21 -40.05
CA GLY A 52 40.91 -20.10 -40.68
C GLY A 52 40.52 -20.46 -42.11
N ILE A 53 39.27 -20.87 -42.33
CA ILE A 53 38.71 -21.09 -43.67
C ILE A 53 38.77 -19.80 -44.48
N GLY A 54 38.39 -18.65 -43.94
CA GLY A 54 38.44 -17.38 -44.67
C GLY A 54 39.84 -16.98 -45.18
N ILE A 55 40.86 -17.04 -44.32
CA ILE A 55 42.26 -16.70 -44.70
C ILE A 55 42.82 -17.72 -45.69
N TRP A 56 42.57 -19.01 -45.44
CA TRP A 56 43.01 -20.09 -46.33
C TRP A 56 42.35 -20.00 -47.72
N SER A 57 41.05 -19.72 -47.77
CA SER A 57 40.31 -19.56 -49.01
C SER A 57 40.75 -18.34 -49.81
N MET A 58 41.08 -17.22 -49.15
CA MET A 58 41.73 -16.09 -49.82
C MET A 58 43.00 -16.55 -50.55
N HIS A 59 43.87 -17.30 -49.86
CA HIS A 59 45.11 -17.81 -50.44
C HIS A 59 44.85 -18.73 -51.65
N PHE A 60 43.91 -19.68 -51.53
CA PHE A 60 43.60 -20.62 -52.61
C PHE A 60 42.92 -19.97 -53.80
N VAL A 61 41.97 -19.05 -53.57
CA VAL A 61 41.36 -18.26 -54.67
C VAL A 61 42.42 -17.39 -55.35
N GLY A 62 43.37 -16.83 -54.58
CA GLY A 62 44.51 -16.09 -55.13
C GLY A 62 45.47 -16.97 -55.95
N MET A 63 45.74 -18.21 -55.52
CA MET A 63 46.50 -19.17 -56.34
C MET A 63 45.77 -19.54 -57.62
N LEU A 64 44.45 -19.78 -57.55
CA LEU A 64 43.63 -20.09 -58.72
C LEU A 64 43.52 -18.91 -59.70
N ALA A 65 43.68 -17.69 -59.21
CA ALA A 65 43.77 -16.51 -60.05
C ALA A 65 45.05 -16.52 -60.90
N PHE A 66 46.11 -17.21 -60.47
CA PHE A 66 47.36 -17.31 -61.22
C PHE A 66 47.37 -18.54 -62.13
N SER A 67 47.44 -18.31 -63.44
CA SER A 67 47.49 -19.35 -64.46
C SER A 67 48.90 -19.49 -65.04
N LEU A 68 49.32 -20.74 -65.25
CA LEU A 68 50.52 -21.10 -66.01
C LEU A 68 50.10 -21.82 -67.29
N PRO A 69 50.95 -21.84 -68.35
CA PRO A 69 50.66 -22.55 -69.59
C PRO A 69 50.88 -24.07 -69.45
N ILE A 70 50.44 -24.65 -68.33
CA ILE A 70 50.47 -26.07 -67.98
C ILE A 70 49.24 -26.39 -67.10
N PRO A 71 48.71 -27.63 -67.11
CA PRO A 71 47.66 -28.02 -66.18
C PRO A 71 48.18 -28.00 -64.74
N LEU A 72 47.40 -27.43 -63.83
CA LEU A 72 47.70 -27.34 -62.40
C LEU A 72 46.71 -28.20 -61.60
N GLY A 73 47.21 -28.85 -60.55
CA GLY A 73 46.41 -29.56 -59.56
C GLY A 73 47.03 -29.39 -58.16
N TYR A 74 46.28 -29.78 -57.13
CA TYR A 74 46.67 -29.58 -55.74
C TYR A 74 46.62 -30.89 -54.96
N ASP A 75 47.72 -31.24 -54.28
CA ASP A 75 47.80 -32.39 -53.40
C ASP A 75 46.85 -32.21 -52.20
N LEU A 76 45.90 -33.13 -52.02
CA LEU A 76 44.84 -33.03 -51.01
C LEU A 76 45.40 -32.98 -49.58
N ALA A 77 46.42 -33.78 -49.26
CA ALA A 77 46.94 -33.88 -47.90
C ALA A 77 47.68 -32.59 -47.50
N ILE A 78 48.51 -32.07 -48.39
CA ILE A 78 49.23 -30.81 -48.17
C ILE A 78 48.25 -29.63 -48.10
N THR A 79 47.22 -29.65 -48.95
CA THR A 79 46.14 -28.66 -48.96
C THR A 79 45.40 -28.63 -47.61
N LEU A 80 44.98 -29.78 -47.09
CA LEU A 80 44.33 -29.88 -45.77
C LEU A 80 45.27 -29.50 -44.62
N LEU A 81 46.56 -29.81 -44.72
CA LEU A 81 47.56 -29.39 -43.74
C LEU A 81 47.66 -27.86 -43.69
N SER A 82 47.68 -27.19 -44.84
CA SER A 82 47.69 -25.71 -44.89
C SER A 82 46.44 -25.10 -44.25
N LEU A 83 45.26 -25.70 -44.47
CA LEU A 83 44.00 -25.28 -43.82
C LEU A 83 44.06 -25.46 -42.30
N ALA A 84 44.57 -26.59 -41.82
CA ALA A 84 44.71 -26.85 -40.38
C ALA A 84 45.62 -25.81 -39.71
N ILE A 85 46.73 -25.44 -40.36
CA ILE A 85 47.62 -24.37 -39.89
C ILE A 85 46.88 -23.03 -39.84
N ALA A 86 46.07 -22.71 -40.85
CA ALA A 86 45.25 -21.50 -40.87
C ALA A 86 44.29 -21.43 -39.68
N MET A 87 43.60 -22.54 -39.37
CA MET A 87 42.66 -22.64 -38.25
C MET A 87 43.36 -22.53 -36.90
N LEU A 88 44.53 -23.16 -36.73
CA LEU A 88 45.32 -23.08 -35.50
C LEU A 88 45.86 -21.66 -35.25
N ALA A 89 46.43 -21.03 -36.28
CA ALA A 89 46.88 -19.64 -36.21
C ALA A 89 45.71 -18.70 -35.88
N SER A 90 44.53 -18.97 -36.45
CA SER A 90 43.32 -18.21 -36.21
C SER A 90 42.78 -18.35 -34.78
N GLY A 91 42.76 -19.58 -34.25
CA GLY A 91 42.36 -19.84 -32.87
C GLY A 91 43.31 -19.19 -31.87
N PHE A 92 44.63 -19.27 -32.12
CA PHE A 92 45.63 -18.59 -31.30
C PHE A 92 45.42 -17.07 -31.28
N ALA A 93 45.16 -16.46 -32.44
CA ALA A 93 44.90 -15.03 -32.54
C ALA A 93 43.66 -14.59 -31.76
N LEU A 94 42.55 -15.32 -31.88
CA LEU A 94 41.31 -15.02 -31.15
C LEU A 94 41.47 -15.22 -29.64
N TRP A 95 42.16 -16.28 -29.22
CA TRP A 95 42.51 -16.51 -27.82
C TRP A 95 43.38 -15.38 -27.26
N LEU A 96 44.39 -14.93 -28.00
CA LEU A 96 45.27 -13.85 -27.57
C LEU A 96 44.51 -12.53 -27.43
N VAL A 97 43.63 -12.22 -28.38
CA VAL A 97 42.78 -11.01 -28.34
C VAL A 97 41.71 -11.08 -27.24
N SER A 98 41.35 -12.28 -26.77
CA SER A 98 40.41 -12.45 -25.64
C SER A 98 41.03 -12.19 -24.26
N GLN A 99 42.35 -12.10 -24.16
CA GLN A 99 43.02 -11.86 -22.87
C GLN A 99 42.66 -10.49 -22.29
N PRO A 100 42.54 -10.33 -20.96
CA PRO A 100 42.16 -9.05 -20.34
C PRO A 100 43.05 -7.88 -20.78
N GLU A 101 44.36 -8.11 -20.83
CA GLU A 101 45.37 -7.16 -21.24
C GLU A 101 46.24 -7.73 -22.37
N LEU A 102 46.72 -6.85 -23.26
CA LEU A 102 47.64 -7.22 -24.33
C LEU A 102 48.86 -6.30 -24.30
N PRO A 103 49.86 -6.59 -23.45
CA PRO A 103 51.12 -5.84 -23.41
C PRO A 103 51.81 -5.84 -24.77
N ALA A 104 52.61 -4.79 -25.04
CA ALA A 104 53.32 -4.65 -26.32
C ALA A 104 54.21 -5.86 -26.67
N TRP A 105 54.81 -6.52 -25.67
CA TRP A 105 55.63 -7.71 -25.90
C TRP A 105 54.81 -8.95 -26.29
N HIS A 106 53.62 -9.14 -25.71
CA HIS A 106 52.68 -10.19 -26.12
C HIS A 106 52.13 -9.92 -27.52
N LEU A 107 51.86 -8.65 -27.85
CA LEU A 107 51.49 -8.25 -29.21
C LEU A 107 52.61 -8.57 -30.20
N GLY A 108 53.87 -8.29 -29.84
CA GLY A 108 55.05 -8.60 -30.67
C GLY A 108 55.24 -10.10 -30.90
N LEU A 109 55.19 -10.92 -29.83
CA LEU A 109 55.26 -12.38 -29.95
C LEU A 109 54.06 -12.95 -30.70
N GLY A 110 52.86 -12.41 -30.45
CA GLY A 110 51.64 -12.78 -31.16
C GLY A 110 51.72 -12.48 -32.65
N ALA A 111 52.27 -11.32 -33.03
CA ALA A 111 52.50 -10.93 -34.41
C ALA A 111 53.49 -11.86 -35.12
N LEU A 112 54.57 -12.25 -34.43
CA LEU A 112 55.54 -13.22 -34.96
C LEU A 112 54.91 -14.61 -35.13
N ALA A 113 54.21 -15.12 -34.12
CA ALA A 113 53.57 -16.44 -34.18
C ALA A 113 52.47 -16.50 -35.25
N MET A 114 51.60 -15.48 -35.32
CA MET A 114 50.56 -15.41 -36.34
C MET A 114 51.14 -15.18 -37.74
N GLY A 115 52.14 -14.31 -37.88
CA GLY A 115 52.84 -14.10 -39.15
C GLY A 115 53.54 -15.36 -39.67
N ALA A 116 54.20 -16.11 -38.77
CA ALA A 116 54.78 -17.41 -39.09
C ALA A 116 53.72 -18.44 -39.48
N GLY A 117 52.57 -18.46 -38.80
CA GLY A 117 51.45 -19.33 -39.13
C GLY A 117 50.84 -19.04 -40.50
N ILE A 118 50.60 -17.76 -40.83
CA ILE A 118 50.07 -17.35 -42.14
C ILE A 118 51.10 -17.63 -43.25
N GLY A 119 52.39 -17.34 -43.00
CA GLY A 119 53.47 -17.65 -43.94
C GLY A 119 53.60 -19.16 -44.19
N ALA A 120 53.58 -19.97 -43.13
CA ALA A 120 53.60 -21.43 -43.22
C ALA A 120 52.40 -21.96 -44.01
N MET A 121 51.19 -21.47 -43.72
CA MET A 121 49.98 -21.79 -44.47
C MET A 121 50.16 -21.48 -45.96
N HIS A 122 50.65 -20.28 -46.29
CA HIS A 122 50.85 -19.84 -47.68
C HIS A 122 51.85 -20.72 -48.43
N TYR A 123 53.05 -20.93 -47.89
CA TYR A 123 54.09 -21.68 -48.60
C TYR A 123 53.87 -23.20 -48.61
N ILE A 124 53.22 -23.76 -47.58
CA ILE A 124 52.74 -25.15 -47.61
C ILE A 124 51.63 -25.29 -48.65
N GLY A 125 50.73 -24.30 -48.76
CA GLY A 125 49.73 -24.25 -49.82
C GLY A 125 50.35 -24.22 -51.22
N MET A 126 51.39 -23.40 -51.44
CA MET A 126 52.17 -23.39 -52.69
C MET A 126 52.83 -24.75 -52.97
N ALA A 127 53.34 -25.42 -51.94
CA ALA A 127 53.96 -26.75 -52.07
C ALA A 127 52.95 -27.83 -52.52
N ALA A 128 51.64 -27.61 -52.35
CA ALA A 128 50.60 -28.53 -52.81
C ALA A 128 50.58 -28.69 -54.35
N LEU A 129 51.14 -27.74 -55.10
CA LEU A 129 51.32 -27.85 -56.55
C LEU A 129 52.31 -28.96 -56.96
N ARG A 130 53.21 -29.38 -56.05
CA ARG A 130 54.24 -30.41 -56.29
C ARG A 130 54.97 -30.22 -57.63
N MET A 131 55.46 -29.01 -57.86
CA MET A 131 56.18 -28.65 -59.08
C MET A 131 57.51 -29.39 -59.21
N GLN A 132 57.84 -29.86 -60.42
CA GLN A 132 59.13 -30.49 -60.73
C GLN A 132 59.73 -29.91 -62.03
N PRO A 133 60.96 -29.35 -62.01
CA PRO A 133 61.72 -28.97 -60.81
C PRO A 133 60.93 -27.99 -59.93
N GLY A 134 61.28 -27.95 -58.64
CA GLY A 134 60.56 -27.18 -57.62
C GLY A 134 60.47 -25.69 -57.92
N ILE A 135 59.56 -25.02 -57.21
CA ILE A 135 59.41 -23.56 -57.26
C ILE A 135 60.69 -22.93 -56.71
N ASP A 136 61.33 -22.09 -57.51
CA ASP A 136 62.45 -21.26 -57.07
C ASP A 136 61.90 -19.98 -56.44
N TYR A 137 62.49 -19.47 -55.37
CA TYR A 137 61.98 -18.29 -54.67
C TYR A 137 63.01 -17.18 -54.68
N ASP A 138 62.62 -15.98 -55.13
CA ASP A 138 63.43 -14.77 -54.96
C ASP A 138 63.60 -14.48 -53.46
N PRO A 139 64.84 -14.51 -52.91
CA PRO A 139 65.05 -14.36 -51.47
C PRO A 139 64.54 -13.03 -50.90
N LEU A 140 64.56 -11.94 -51.69
CA LEU A 140 64.16 -10.62 -51.24
C LEU A 140 62.64 -10.50 -51.17
N LEU A 141 61.92 -10.95 -52.21
CA LEU A 141 60.46 -10.94 -52.22
C LEU A 141 59.87 -11.96 -51.23
N PHE A 142 60.55 -13.09 -51.04
CA PHE A 142 60.20 -14.08 -50.01
C PHE A 142 60.34 -13.50 -48.60
N ALA A 143 61.45 -12.84 -48.29
CA ALA A 143 61.65 -12.18 -47.00
C ALA A 143 60.64 -11.03 -46.80
N LEU A 144 60.34 -10.27 -47.87
CA LEU A 144 59.38 -9.18 -47.83
C LEU A 144 57.96 -9.67 -47.54
N SER A 145 57.49 -10.77 -48.15
CA SER A 145 56.16 -11.30 -47.86
C SER A 145 56.03 -11.78 -46.42
N LEU A 146 57.07 -12.41 -45.85
CA LEU A 146 57.09 -12.78 -44.43
C LEU A 146 57.09 -11.55 -43.52
N LEU A 147 57.82 -10.49 -43.87
CA LEU A 147 57.79 -9.23 -43.13
C LEU A 147 56.39 -8.60 -43.17
N ILE A 148 55.74 -8.58 -44.34
CA ILE A 148 54.36 -8.10 -44.48
C ILE A 148 53.43 -8.96 -43.62
N ALA A 149 53.59 -10.30 -43.61
CA ALA A 149 52.78 -11.19 -42.79
C ALA A 149 52.85 -10.85 -41.29
N VAL A 150 54.05 -10.60 -40.76
CA VAL A 150 54.26 -10.24 -39.34
C VAL A 150 53.69 -8.85 -39.04
N LEU A 151 53.97 -7.85 -39.87
CA LEU A 151 53.48 -6.48 -39.67
C LEU A 151 51.95 -6.40 -39.76
N ALA A 152 51.36 -7.04 -40.78
CA ALA A 152 49.91 -7.14 -40.94
C ALA A 152 49.28 -7.89 -39.77
N SER A 153 49.93 -8.94 -39.27
CA SER A 153 49.47 -9.70 -38.10
C SER A 153 49.45 -8.85 -36.83
N GLY A 154 50.52 -8.08 -36.58
CA GLY A 154 50.58 -7.16 -35.45
C GLY A 154 49.52 -6.06 -35.52
N ALA A 155 49.32 -5.48 -36.70
CA ALA A 155 48.26 -4.50 -36.93
C ALA A 155 46.87 -5.10 -36.69
N ALA A 156 46.59 -6.29 -37.26
CA ALA A 156 45.34 -7.01 -37.10
C ALA A 156 45.03 -7.33 -35.63
N LEU A 157 46.00 -7.87 -34.88
CA LEU A 157 45.84 -8.17 -33.45
C LEU A 157 45.59 -6.91 -32.63
N SER A 158 46.31 -5.81 -32.93
CA SER A 158 46.13 -4.53 -32.24
C SER A 158 44.74 -3.93 -32.50
N ILE A 159 44.30 -3.96 -33.77
CA ILE A 159 42.99 -3.47 -34.20
C ILE A 159 41.87 -4.31 -33.56
N ALA A 160 41.98 -5.64 -33.63
CA ALA A 160 41.01 -6.55 -33.03
C ALA A 160 40.89 -6.34 -31.51
N PHE A 161 42.03 -6.18 -30.82
CA PHE A 161 42.04 -5.91 -29.38
C PHE A 161 41.42 -4.56 -29.01
N ARG A 162 41.60 -3.52 -29.83
CA ARG A 162 41.00 -2.20 -29.58
C ARG A 162 39.50 -2.17 -29.91
N LEU A 163 39.08 -2.87 -30.97
CA LEU A 163 37.70 -2.90 -31.47
C LEU A 163 36.82 -4.00 -30.87
N ARG A 164 37.33 -4.80 -29.93
CA ARG A 164 36.54 -5.80 -29.19
C ARG A 164 35.51 -5.18 -28.24
N ARG A 165 35.69 -3.92 -27.84
CA ARG A 165 34.73 -3.22 -26.97
C ARG A 165 33.61 -2.63 -27.83
N ASP A 166 32.37 -2.95 -27.48
CA ASP A 166 31.22 -2.40 -28.18
C ASP A 166 31.02 -0.92 -27.83
N THR A 167 31.35 -0.07 -28.80
CA THR A 167 31.12 1.37 -28.79
C THR A 167 30.10 1.72 -29.88
N PRO A 168 29.38 2.85 -29.79
CA PRO A 168 28.32 3.19 -30.76
C PRO A 168 28.78 3.22 -32.22
N TYR A 169 30.07 3.48 -32.48
CA TYR A 169 30.65 3.53 -33.83
C TYR A 169 31.46 2.27 -34.19
N VAL A 170 31.47 1.24 -33.35
CA VAL A 170 32.35 0.07 -33.52
C VAL A 170 32.09 -0.67 -34.83
N ARG A 171 30.85 -0.73 -35.30
CA ARG A 171 30.51 -1.43 -36.57
C ARG A 171 31.15 -0.76 -37.79
N LEU A 172 31.11 0.57 -37.84
CA LEU A 172 31.76 1.36 -38.89
C LEU A 172 33.29 1.22 -38.81
N ALA A 173 33.84 1.26 -37.60
CA ALA A 173 35.28 1.06 -37.39
C ALA A 173 35.74 -0.35 -37.79
N ARG A 174 34.95 -1.40 -37.47
CA ARG A 174 35.21 -2.79 -37.91
C ARG A 174 35.16 -2.90 -39.43
N GLY A 175 34.22 -2.22 -40.10
CA GLY A 175 34.13 -2.17 -41.56
C GLY A 175 35.40 -1.58 -42.20
N GLY A 176 35.84 -0.41 -41.74
CA GLY A 176 37.07 0.22 -42.24
C GLY A 176 38.33 -0.60 -41.95
N ALA A 177 38.43 -1.16 -40.74
CA ALA A 177 39.52 -2.04 -40.34
C ALA A 177 39.59 -3.32 -41.21
N ALA A 178 38.44 -3.94 -41.51
CA ALA A 178 38.38 -5.14 -42.32
C ALA A 178 38.89 -4.91 -43.75
N VAL A 179 38.64 -3.73 -44.33
CA VAL A 179 39.18 -3.34 -45.64
C VAL A 179 40.70 -3.26 -45.60
N ILE A 180 41.26 -2.57 -44.61
CA ILE A 180 42.72 -2.43 -44.43
C ILE A 180 43.38 -3.80 -44.23
N MET A 181 42.79 -4.64 -43.37
CA MET A 181 43.27 -6.00 -43.13
C MET A 181 43.18 -6.86 -44.39
N GLY A 182 42.09 -6.79 -45.15
CA GLY A 182 41.93 -7.51 -46.40
C GLY A 182 43.00 -7.15 -47.43
N ILE A 183 43.28 -5.84 -47.60
CA ILE A 183 44.36 -5.36 -48.49
C ILE A 183 45.73 -5.89 -48.02
N ALA A 184 46.01 -5.89 -46.72
CA ALA A 184 47.28 -6.38 -46.19
C ALA A 184 47.46 -7.90 -46.38
N ILE A 185 46.40 -8.68 -46.15
CA ILE A 185 46.37 -10.14 -46.34
C ILE A 185 46.62 -10.49 -47.81
N VAL A 186 45.92 -9.82 -48.73
CA VAL A 186 46.09 -10.00 -50.18
C VAL A 186 47.47 -9.54 -50.65
N GLY A 187 47.96 -8.41 -50.11
CA GLY A 187 49.29 -7.89 -50.41
C GLY A 187 50.41 -8.87 -50.02
N MET A 188 50.29 -9.50 -48.86
CA MET A 188 51.20 -10.58 -48.44
C MET A 188 51.16 -11.74 -49.44
N HIS A 189 49.97 -12.22 -49.78
CA HIS A 189 49.78 -13.36 -50.69
C HIS A 189 50.41 -13.10 -52.07
N PHE A 190 50.09 -11.97 -52.71
CA PHE A 190 50.62 -11.67 -54.04
C PHE A 190 52.11 -11.32 -54.04
N THR A 191 52.65 -10.80 -52.92
CA THR A 191 54.11 -10.67 -52.77
C THR A 191 54.79 -12.04 -52.69
N GLY A 192 54.17 -13.01 -52.00
CA GLY A 192 54.64 -14.40 -52.00
C GLY A 192 54.55 -15.08 -53.37
N MET A 193 53.46 -14.83 -54.12
CA MET A 193 53.33 -15.28 -55.51
C MET A 193 54.38 -14.64 -56.43
N ALA A 194 54.68 -13.35 -56.25
CA ALA A 194 55.70 -12.65 -57.03
C ALA A 194 57.12 -13.15 -56.73
N ALA A 195 57.36 -13.70 -55.52
CA ALA A 195 58.61 -14.38 -55.20
C ALA A 195 58.75 -15.72 -55.91
N ALA A 196 57.64 -16.37 -56.28
CA ALA A 196 57.62 -17.71 -56.86
C ALA A 196 57.97 -17.70 -58.36
N ASN A 197 59.09 -18.32 -58.66
CA ASN A 197 59.70 -18.41 -59.96
C ASN A 197 59.60 -19.85 -60.47
N PHE A 198 58.94 -20.04 -61.62
CA PHE A 198 58.71 -21.37 -62.20
C PHE A 198 59.72 -21.63 -63.34
N PRO A 199 60.67 -22.55 -63.17
CA PRO A 199 61.66 -22.87 -64.20
C PRO A 199 61.02 -23.29 -65.54
N ALA A 200 61.73 -23.05 -66.65
CA ALA A 200 61.26 -23.52 -67.96
C ALA A 200 61.27 -25.06 -67.99
N GLY A 201 60.20 -25.67 -68.50
CA GLY A 201 60.05 -27.13 -68.55
C GLY A 201 59.48 -27.76 -67.27
N SER A 202 59.10 -26.97 -66.26
CA SER A 202 58.44 -27.50 -65.07
C SER A 202 57.05 -28.06 -65.37
N TYR A 203 56.68 -29.14 -64.68
CA TYR A 203 55.33 -29.69 -64.67
C TYR A 203 54.79 -29.83 -63.23
N CYS A 204 53.46 -29.85 -63.11
CA CYS A 204 52.76 -30.04 -61.84
C CYS A 204 52.50 -31.53 -61.62
N ALA A 205 53.19 -32.16 -60.66
CA ALA A 205 53.00 -33.59 -60.38
C ALA A 205 51.62 -33.91 -59.80
N ALA A 206 50.94 -32.90 -59.23
CA ALA A 206 49.58 -33.03 -58.69
C ALA A 206 48.48 -32.87 -59.75
N ALA A 207 48.80 -32.53 -61.01
CA ALA A 207 47.80 -32.28 -62.05
C ALA A 207 46.95 -33.53 -62.42
N GLY A 208 47.49 -34.74 -62.26
CA GLY A 208 46.79 -35.99 -62.61
C GLY A 208 46.17 -36.76 -61.44
N SER A 209 46.56 -36.47 -60.20
CA SER A 209 46.15 -37.20 -58.99
C SER A 209 45.62 -36.30 -57.87
N GLY A 210 45.76 -34.98 -58.03
CA GLY A 210 45.28 -33.96 -57.10
C GLY A 210 43.89 -33.44 -57.46
N LEU A 211 43.48 -32.40 -56.73
CA LEU A 211 42.20 -31.72 -56.93
C LEU A 211 42.21 -30.89 -58.21
N ASP A 212 41.18 -31.05 -59.04
CA ASP A 212 40.96 -30.23 -60.23
C ASP A 212 40.70 -28.77 -59.85
N SER A 213 41.38 -27.85 -60.54
CA SER A 213 41.36 -26.42 -60.25
C SER A 213 39.96 -25.79 -60.38
N GLY A 214 39.12 -26.23 -61.32
CA GLY A 214 37.80 -25.64 -61.58
C GLY A 214 36.76 -26.00 -60.51
N TRP A 215 36.66 -27.28 -60.15
CA TRP A 215 35.77 -27.73 -59.08
C TRP A 215 36.22 -27.25 -57.70
N LEU A 216 37.53 -27.22 -57.45
CA LEU A 216 38.09 -26.74 -56.19
C LEU A 216 37.77 -25.26 -55.96
N ALA A 217 37.88 -24.41 -56.99
CA ALA A 217 37.56 -22.99 -56.91
C ALA A 217 36.13 -22.74 -56.42
N SER A 218 35.17 -23.41 -57.07
CA SER A 218 33.74 -23.27 -56.75
C SER A 218 33.43 -23.78 -55.34
N LEU A 219 34.02 -24.93 -54.96
CA LEU A 219 33.83 -25.52 -53.64
C LEU A 219 34.36 -24.60 -52.53
N VAL A 220 35.60 -24.11 -52.68
CA VAL A 220 36.26 -23.25 -51.68
C VAL A 220 35.46 -21.97 -51.48
N VAL A 221 35.03 -21.31 -52.56
CA VAL A 221 34.24 -20.07 -52.48
C VAL A 221 32.90 -20.30 -51.80
N VAL A 222 32.13 -21.32 -52.24
CA VAL A 222 30.79 -21.60 -51.68
C VAL A 222 30.87 -21.96 -50.19
N VAL A 223 31.78 -22.86 -49.82
CA VAL A 223 31.96 -23.27 -48.41
C VAL A 223 32.38 -22.07 -47.56
N THR A 224 33.28 -21.22 -48.06
CA THR A 224 33.76 -20.05 -47.31
C THR A 224 32.66 -19.03 -47.09
N LEU A 225 31.90 -18.68 -48.13
CA LEU A 225 30.78 -17.75 -48.02
C LEU A 225 29.70 -18.30 -47.08
N ALA A 226 29.40 -19.60 -47.14
CA ALA A 226 28.44 -20.23 -46.22
C ALA A 226 28.92 -20.19 -44.76
N VAL A 227 30.17 -20.55 -44.48
CA VAL A 227 30.73 -20.54 -43.12
C VAL A 227 30.78 -19.12 -42.55
N LEU A 228 31.24 -18.13 -43.34
CA LEU A 228 31.29 -16.73 -42.90
C LEU A 228 29.88 -16.15 -42.70
N ALA A 229 28.92 -16.48 -43.56
CA ALA A 229 27.53 -16.06 -43.41
C ALA A 229 26.89 -16.67 -42.15
N ILE A 230 27.11 -17.97 -41.89
CA ILE A 230 26.63 -18.62 -40.66
C ILE A 230 27.24 -17.95 -39.42
N ALA A 231 28.56 -17.68 -39.41
CA ALA A 231 29.22 -17.02 -38.29
C ALA A 231 28.67 -15.60 -38.01
N LEU A 232 28.38 -14.83 -39.06
CA LEU A 232 27.77 -13.50 -38.91
C LEU A 232 26.30 -13.57 -38.50
N LEU A 233 25.53 -14.54 -39.00
CA LEU A 233 24.13 -14.74 -38.62
C LEU A 233 24.00 -15.19 -37.17
N THR A 234 24.79 -16.18 -36.72
CA THR A 234 24.80 -16.62 -35.33
C THR A 234 25.18 -15.47 -34.41
N SER A 235 26.16 -14.67 -34.82
CA SER A 235 26.49 -13.41 -34.16
C SER A 235 25.25 -12.50 -34.06
N ILE A 236 24.65 -12.08 -35.17
CA ILE A 236 23.52 -11.13 -35.15
C ILE A 236 22.35 -11.64 -34.29
N LEU A 237 22.04 -12.94 -34.34
CA LEU A 237 20.99 -13.55 -33.54
C LEU A 237 21.27 -13.48 -32.03
N ASP A 238 22.49 -13.83 -31.62
CA ASP A 238 22.90 -13.80 -30.23
C ASP A 238 22.83 -12.38 -29.64
N ALA A 239 23.29 -11.36 -30.40
CA ALA A 239 23.14 -9.96 -29.98
C ALA A 239 21.67 -9.50 -29.86
N ARG A 240 20.78 -10.00 -30.72
CA ARG A 240 19.35 -9.70 -30.63
C ARG A 240 18.70 -10.38 -29.42
N LEU A 241 19.11 -11.61 -29.11
CA LEU A 241 18.61 -12.35 -27.96
C LEU A 241 19.01 -11.67 -26.66
N GLU A 242 20.27 -11.28 -26.49
CA GLU A 242 20.75 -10.52 -25.32
C GLU A 242 19.99 -9.20 -25.13
N ALA A 243 19.75 -8.44 -26.20
CA ALA A 243 18.98 -7.19 -26.11
C ALA A 243 17.53 -7.43 -25.67
N ARG A 244 16.88 -8.50 -26.16
CA ARG A 244 15.51 -8.86 -25.77
C ARG A 244 15.41 -9.32 -24.33
N THR A 245 16.35 -10.15 -23.86
CA THR A 245 16.35 -10.64 -22.48
C THR A 245 16.55 -9.50 -21.49
N ALA A 246 17.41 -8.53 -21.79
CA ALA A 246 17.59 -7.33 -20.97
C ALA A 246 16.31 -6.49 -20.85
N LEU A 247 15.62 -6.25 -21.98
CA LEU A 247 14.34 -5.52 -21.99
C LEU A 247 13.25 -6.24 -21.20
N LEU A 248 13.10 -7.55 -21.40
CA LEU A 248 12.13 -8.37 -20.68
C LEU A 248 12.40 -8.40 -19.18
N SER A 249 13.67 -8.53 -18.77
CA SER A 249 14.06 -8.50 -17.36
C SER A 249 13.70 -7.16 -16.71
N SER A 250 13.96 -6.03 -17.39
CA SER A 250 13.58 -4.71 -16.89
C SER A 250 12.06 -4.52 -16.80
N SER A 251 11.32 -4.97 -17.82
CA SER A 251 9.85 -4.91 -17.82
C SER A 251 9.24 -5.76 -16.71
N LEU A 252 9.76 -6.97 -16.49
CA LEU A 252 9.32 -7.86 -15.43
C LEU A 252 9.60 -7.24 -14.06
N ALA A 253 10.77 -6.64 -13.87
CA ALA A 253 11.12 -5.97 -12.62
C ALA A 253 10.16 -4.79 -12.32
N LYS A 254 9.83 -3.98 -13.33
CA LYS A 254 8.86 -2.88 -13.17
C LYS A 254 7.45 -3.39 -12.85
N ALA A 255 6.95 -4.35 -13.61
CA ALA A 255 5.62 -4.93 -13.39
C ALA A 255 5.51 -5.56 -12.00
N ASN A 256 6.56 -6.24 -11.54
CA ASN A 256 6.56 -6.85 -10.21
C ASN A 256 6.59 -5.79 -9.09
N ALA A 257 7.32 -4.69 -9.28
CA ALA A 257 7.32 -3.57 -8.34
C ALA A 257 5.94 -2.89 -8.25
N GLU A 258 5.27 -2.68 -9.38
CA GLU A 258 3.90 -2.14 -9.43
C GLU A 258 2.88 -3.08 -8.77
N LEU A 259 2.95 -4.39 -9.05
CA LEU A 259 2.11 -5.38 -8.40
C LEU A 259 2.33 -5.43 -6.88
N THR A 260 3.59 -5.35 -6.44
CA THR A 260 3.93 -5.32 -5.01
C THR A 260 3.36 -4.07 -4.34
N GLN A 261 3.44 -2.91 -4.99
CA GLN A 261 2.82 -1.67 -4.50
C GLN A 261 1.29 -1.81 -4.38
N LEU A 262 0.63 -2.33 -5.42
CA LEU A 262 -0.83 -2.53 -5.43
C LEU A 262 -1.29 -3.56 -4.38
N ALA A 263 -0.50 -4.60 -4.12
CA ALA A 263 -0.84 -5.65 -3.17
C ALA A 263 -0.66 -5.23 -1.70
N LEU A 264 0.24 -4.26 -1.43
CA LEU A 264 0.67 -3.92 -0.06
C LEU A 264 0.25 -2.51 0.41
N HIS A 265 -0.37 -1.69 -0.45
CA HIS A 265 -0.79 -0.33 -0.10
C HIS A 265 -2.28 -0.12 -0.40
N ASP A 266 -2.89 0.79 0.36
CA ASP A 266 -4.26 1.27 0.14
C ASP A 266 -4.35 2.08 -1.16
N GLY A 267 -5.38 1.79 -1.95
CA GLY A 267 -5.58 2.38 -3.28
C GLY A 267 -5.78 3.90 -3.23
N LEU A 268 -6.40 4.41 -2.17
CA LEU A 268 -6.75 5.82 -2.00
C LEU A 268 -5.62 6.62 -1.33
N THR A 269 -5.25 6.25 -0.10
CA THR A 269 -4.32 7.02 0.73
C THR A 269 -2.84 6.74 0.44
N LYS A 270 -2.54 5.67 -0.30
CA LYS A 270 -1.18 5.14 -0.55
C LYS A 270 -0.42 4.76 0.72
N LEU A 271 -1.10 4.64 1.86
CA LEU A 271 -0.53 4.07 3.07
C LEU A 271 -0.42 2.55 2.94
N PRO A 272 0.47 1.88 3.71
CA PRO A 272 0.39 0.45 3.96
C PRO A 272 -1.05 -0.02 4.20
N ASN A 273 -1.42 -1.13 3.57
CA ASN A 273 -2.69 -1.79 3.83
C ASN A 273 -2.55 -2.77 5.00
N ARG A 274 -3.64 -3.48 5.32
CA ARG A 274 -3.68 -4.48 6.40
C ARG A 274 -2.56 -5.53 6.28
N LEU A 275 -2.29 -6.05 5.08
CA LEU A 275 -1.30 -7.10 4.88
C LEU A 275 0.13 -6.62 5.20
N LEU A 276 0.49 -5.41 4.76
CA LEU A 276 1.80 -4.83 5.07
C LEU A 276 1.92 -4.40 6.54
N LEU A 277 0.83 -3.95 7.15
CA LEU A 277 0.79 -3.65 8.57
C LEU A 277 1.05 -4.90 9.41
N GLU A 278 0.36 -6.01 9.11
CA GLU A 278 0.55 -7.30 9.76
C GLU A 278 2.03 -7.71 9.67
N ASP A 279 2.64 -7.75 8.49
CA ASP A 279 4.08 -8.03 8.34
C ASP A 279 4.98 -7.13 9.23
N ARG A 280 4.72 -5.81 9.28
CA ARG A 280 5.49 -4.87 10.10
C ARG A 280 5.34 -5.11 11.60
N ILE A 281 4.15 -5.47 12.08
CA ILE A 281 3.95 -5.83 13.50
C ILE A 281 4.80 -7.06 13.81
N GLY A 282 4.83 -8.06 12.92
CA GLY A 282 5.61 -9.29 13.11
C GLY A 282 7.11 -9.02 13.18
N GLN A 283 7.59 -8.16 12.29
CA GLN A 283 8.98 -7.67 12.33
C GLN A 283 9.27 -6.91 13.63
N GLY A 284 8.34 -6.07 14.09
CA GLY A 284 8.42 -5.37 15.38
C GLY A 284 8.53 -6.32 16.57
N MET A 285 7.70 -7.36 16.61
CA MET A 285 7.74 -8.40 17.65
C MET A 285 9.08 -9.14 17.67
N LEU A 286 9.58 -9.55 16.49
CA LEU A 286 10.90 -10.20 16.37
C LEU A 286 12.04 -9.28 16.82
N LYS A 287 11.97 -7.99 16.49
CA LYS A 287 12.96 -6.99 16.88
C LYS A 287 12.99 -6.81 18.39
N VAL A 288 11.83 -6.64 19.01
CA VAL A 288 11.69 -6.51 20.47
C VAL A 288 12.12 -7.80 21.18
N GLY A 289 11.77 -8.97 20.64
CA GLY A 289 12.20 -10.26 21.20
C GLY A 289 13.72 -10.47 21.20
N ARG A 290 14.44 -9.86 20.25
CA ARG A 290 15.92 -9.94 20.16
C ARG A 290 16.64 -8.86 20.96
N ASN A 291 16.15 -7.62 20.91
CA ASN A 291 16.87 -6.45 21.39
C ASN A 291 16.28 -5.85 22.68
N GLY A 292 15.15 -6.39 23.16
CA GLY A 292 14.32 -5.75 24.18
C GLY A 292 13.62 -4.49 23.63
N GLY A 293 12.98 -3.73 24.52
CA GLY A 293 12.23 -2.52 24.18
C GLY A 293 10.72 -2.76 24.09
N HIS A 294 10.00 -1.74 23.61
CA HIS A 294 8.54 -1.77 23.51
C HIS A 294 8.09 -1.09 22.22
N PHE A 295 6.93 -1.47 21.70
CA PHE A 295 6.21 -0.70 20.69
C PHE A 295 4.73 -0.60 21.08
N ALA A 296 4.04 0.40 20.54
CA ALA A 296 2.59 0.52 20.65
C ALA A 296 1.90 0.38 19.29
N LEU A 297 0.72 -0.22 19.33
CA LEU A 297 -0.28 -0.17 18.28
C LEU A 297 -1.37 0.82 18.70
N LEU A 298 -1.52 1.89 17.94
CA LEU A 298 -2.57 2.88 18.10
C LEU A 298 -3.61 2.63 17.00
N PHE A 299 -4.76 2.08 17.37
CA PHE A 299 -5.90 1.89 16.48
C PHE A 299 -6.77 3.14 16.53
N MET A 300 -7.02 3.77 15.38
CA MET A 300 -7.67 5.06 15.27
C MET A 300 -8.89 4.93 14.37
N ASP A 301 -10.00 5.52 14.80
CA ASP A 301 -11.21 5.66 14.01
C ASP A 301 -11.64 7.13 13.98
N LEU A 302 -12.11 7.62 12.82
CA LEU A 302 -12.53 9.00 12.65
C LEU A 302 -13.99 9.19 13.07
N ASP A 303 -14.18 9.88 14.20
CA ASP A 303 -15.50 10.21 14.67
C ASP A 303 -16.18 11.21 13.72
N GLY A 304 -17.41 10.89 13.30
CA GLY A 304 -18.19 11.79 12.45
C GLY A 304 -17.89 11.69 10.95
N PHE A 305 -17.08 10.71 10.52
CA PHE A 305 -16.82 10.49 9.10
C PHE A 305 -18.09 10.14 8.28
N LYS A 306 -18.97 9.30 8.82
CA LYS A 306 -20.23 8.94 8.15
C LYS A 306 -21.14 10.16 7.88
N PRO A 307 -21.44 11.05 8.85
CA PRO A 307 -22.13 12.31 8.58
C PRO A 307 -21.50 13.16 7.48
N VAL A 308 -20.16 13.17 7.35
CA VAL A 308 -19.48 13.89 6.25
C VAL A 308 -19.83 13.27 4.89
N ASN A 309 -19.77 11.94 4.78
CA ASN A 309 -20.18 11.23 3.55
C ASN A 309 -21.65 11.50 3.21
N ASP A 310 -22.53 11.46 4.22
CA ASP A 310 -23.96 11.63 4.04
C ASP A 310 -24.31 13.08 3.62
N ALA A 311 -23.56 14.08 4.10
CA ALA A 311 -23.81 15.50 3.82
C ALA A 311 -23.11 16.01 2.54
N PHE A 312 -21.88 15.58 2.25
CA PHE A 312 -21.04 16.13 1.18
C PHE A 312 -20.68 15.12 0.08
N GLY A 313 -21.10 13.87 0.23
CA GLY A 313 -20.85 12.78 -0.70
C GLY A 313 -19.50 12.09 -0.52
N HIS A 314 -19.39 10.86 -1.04
CA HIS A 314 -18.21 10.01 -0.89
C HIS A 314 -16.91 10.61 -1.43
N HIS A 315 -16.97 11.45 -2.46
CA HIS A 315 -15.76 12.09 -3.01
C HIS A 315 -15.08 13.02 -1.99
N VAL A 316 -15.87 13.82 -1.25
CA VAL A 316 -15.36 14.70 -0.20
C VAL A 316 -14.84 13.87 0.97
N GLY A 317 -15.52 12.77 1.32
CA GLY A 317 -15.02 11.82 2.32
C GLY A 317 -13.69 11.19 1.93
N ASP A 318 -13.51 10.77 0.68
CA ASP A 318 -12.25 10.21 0.18
C ASP A 318 -11.11 11.23 0.27
N GLN A 319 -11.37 12.49 -0.10
CA GLN A 319 -10.37 13.56 0.03
C GLN A 319 -10.05 13.88 1.49
N LEU A 320 -11.04 13.79 2.40
CA LEU A 320 -10.81 13.93 3.84
C LEU A 320 -9.88 12.81 4.35
N LEU A 321 -10.09 11.57 3.93
CA LEU A 321 -9.21 10.44 4.30
C LEU A 321 -7.77 10.64 3.79
N VAL A 322 -7.61 11.15 2.57
CA VAL A 322 -6.30 11.53 2.02
C VAL A 322 -5.65 12.64 2.85
N ALA A 323 -6.41 13.66 3.24
CA ALA A 323 -5.91 14.77 4.07
C ALA A 323 -5.52 14.29 5.48
N VAL A 324 -6.30 13.40 6.09
CA VAL A 324 -5.96 12.74 7.37
C VAL A 324 -4.66 11.96 7.25
N ALA A 325 -4.52 11.12 6.22
CA ALA A 325 -3.31 10.33 5.98
C ALA A 325 -2.07 11.22 5.83
N GLN A 326 -2.17 12.31 5.08
CA GLN A 326 -1.09 13.27 4.88
C GLN A 326 -0.73 14.00 6.18
N ARG A 327 -1.73 14.46 6.93
CA ARG A 327 -1.54 15.18 8.20
C ARG A 327 -0.84 14.29 9.23
N LEU A 328 -1.30 13.05 9.40
CA LEU A 328 -0.65 12.07 10.28
C LEU A 328 0.79 11.83 9.84
N ARG A 329 1.00 11.46 8.57
CA ARG A 329 2.34 11.13 8.05
C ARG A 329 3.35 12.28 8.19
N ALA A 330 2.93 13.54 8.10
CA ALA A 330 3.79 14.70 8.28
C ALA A 330 4.32 14.87 9.72
N HIS A 331 3.67 14.26 10.71
CA HIS A 331 3.99 14.39 12.14
C HIS A 331 4.59 13.12 12.75
N LEU A 332 4.77 12.06 11.95
CA LEU A 332 5.33 10.78 12.39
C LEU A 332 6.82 10.66 12.07
N ARG A 333 7.55 9.87 12.86
CA ARG A 333 8.99 9.64 12.64
C ARG A 333 9.17 8.63 11.50
N ALA A 334 10.35 8.64 10.87
CA ALA A 334 10.64 7.74 9.75
C ALA A 334 10.58 6.24 10.11
N GLN A 335 10.73 5.91 11.40
CA GLN A 335 10.62 4.55 11.93
C GLN A 335 9.19 4.12 12.26
N ASP A 336 8.25 5.06 12.35
CA ASP A 336 6.85 4.75 12.66
C ASP A 336 6.12 4.32 11.39
N SER A 337 5.15 3.43 11.52
CA SER A 337 4.40 2.88 10.40
C SER A 337 2.92 3.19 10.54
N LEU A 338 2.42 4.09 9.70
CA LEU A 338 1.00 4.37 9.56
C LEU A 338 0.39 3.50 8.45
N ALA A 339 -0.73 2.85 8.73
CA ALA A 339 -1.49 2.03 7.80
C ALA A 339 -2.97 2.42 7.81
N ARG A 340 -3.69 2.09 6.73
CA ARG A 340 -5.16 2.16 6.67
C ARG A 340 -5.70 0.74 6.50
N ILE A 341 -6.57 0.32 7.41
CA ILE A 341 -7.10 -1.06 7.41
C ILE A 341 -8.38 -1.15 6.57
N GLY A 342 -9.20 -0.10 6.57
CA GLY A 342 -10.43 -0.01 5.80
C GLY A 342 -11.30 1.15 6.29
N GLY A 343 -12.24 1.61 5.47
CA GLY A 343 -13.16 2.70 5.86
C GLY A 343 -12.43 3.93 6.39
N ASP A 344 -12.77 4.34 7.59
CA ASP A 344 -12.21 5.43 8.39
C ASP A 344 -11.18 4.99 9.45
N GLU A 345 -10.71 3.74 9.37
CA GLU A 345 -9.81 3.13 10.35
C GLU A 345 -8.34 3.22 9.91
N PHE A 346 -7.52 3.78 10.80
CA PHE A 346 -6.07 3.89 10.65
C PHE A 346 -5.37 3.20 11.81
N VAL A 347 -4.20 2.62 11.53
CA VAL A 347 -3.38 2.02 12.58
C VAL A 347 -1.95 2.53 12.51
N LEU A 348 -1.45 2.98 13.65
CA LEU A 348 -0.09 3.45 13.81
C LEU A 348 0.69 2.47 14.68
N LEU A 349 1.75 1.93 14.10
CA LEU A 349 2.78 1.17 14.82
C LEU A 349 3.94 2.11 15.14
N ALA A 350 4.18 2.35 16.43
CA ALA A 350 5.20 3.28 16.90
C ALA A 350 6.18 2.60 17.86
N GLU A 351 7.48 2.72 17.59
CA GLU A 351 8.52 2.23 18.50
C GLU A 351 8.70 3.19 19.68
N LEU A 352 8.67 2.63 20.90
CA LEU A 352 8.68 3.41 22.13
C LEU A 352 9.98 3.22 22.91
N ARG A 353 10.38 4.26 23.64
CA ARG A 353 11.44 4.15 24.64
C ARG A 353 10.86 3.72 25.98
N GLN A 354 9.69 4.26 26.32
CA GLN A 354 8.93 3.92 27.53
C GLN A 354 7.44 3.77 27.19
N ALA A 355 6.71 2.96 27.96
CA ALA A 355 5.27 2.75 27.77
C ALA A 355 4.46 4.07 27.84
N GLN A 356 4.88 5.02 28.69
CA GLN A 356 4.26 6.34 28.80
C GLN A 356 4.33 7.17 27.51
N ASP A 357 5.30 6.90 26.62
CA ASP A 357 5.43 7.62 25.34
C ASP A 357 4.19 7.38 24.45
N ALA A 358 3.50 6.25 24.62
CA ALA A 358 2.28 5.92 23.87
C ALA A 358 1.14 6.92 24.15
N ALA A 359 0.95 7.31 25.41
CA ALA A 359 -0.09 8.26 25.81
C ALA A 359 0.15 9.63 25.19
N ASN A 360 1.41 10.08 25.22
CA ASN A 360 1.81 11.36 24.63
C ASN A 360 1.59 11.36 23.11
N LEU A 361 1.94 10.27 22.42
CA LEU A 361 1.73 10.12 20.99
C LEU A 361 0.23 10.10 20.65
N ALA A 362 -0.58 9.35 21.41
CA ALA A 362 -2.02 9.31 21.21
C ALA A 362 -2.68 10.68 21.43
N GLY A 363 -2.31 11.39 22.50
CA GLY A 363 -2.80 12.76 22.75
C GLY A 363 -2.41 13.75 21.64
N GLN A 364 -1.20 13.61 21.08
CA GLN A 364 -0.78 14.40 19.91
C GLN A 364 -1.63 14.09 18.68
N VAL A 365 -1.89 12.81 18.39
CA VAL A 365 -2.74 12.37 17.28
C VAL A 365 -4.16 12.93 17.43
N VAL A 366 -4.77 12.80 18.61
CA VAL A 366 -6.12 13.32 18.91
C VAL A 366 -6.18 14.84 18.67
N SER A 367 -5.21 15.58 19.21
CA SER A 367 -5.13 17.04 19.04
C SER A 367 -4.92 17.44 17.58
N LEU A 368 -4.07 16.71 16.85
CA LEU A 368 -3.76 16.95 15.45
C LEU A 368 -4.97 16.74 14.53
N LEU A 369 -5.75 15.68 14.78
CA LEU A 369 -6.95 15.39 14.00
C LEU A 369 -8.15 16.25 14.39
N SER A 370 -8.18 16.82 15.60
CA SER A 370 -9.23 17.77 16.01
C SER A 370 -9.17 19.12 15.27
N GLN A 371 -8.05 19.44 14.61
CA GLN A 371 -7.92 20.67 13.83
C GLN A 371 -8.78 20.60 12.55
N PRO A 372 -9.40 21.71 12.11
CA PRO A 372 -10.25 21.71 10.91
C PRO A 372 -9.47 21.26 9.66
N PHE A 373 -10.16 20.57 8.75
CA PHE A 373 -9.67 20.16 7.44
C PHE A 373 -10.32 21.01 6.36
N LEU A 374 -9.51 21.64 5.51
CA LEU A 374 -10.01 22.32 4.31
C LEU A 374 -9.99 21.34 3.14
N VAL A 375 -11.17 20.87 2.71
CA VAL A 375 -11.32 19.87 1.65
C VAL A 375 -12.32 20.39 0.62
N GLU A 376 -11.91 20.54 -0.64
CA GLU A 376 -12.77 21.05 -1.74
C GLU A 376 -13.50 22.37 -1.39
N GLY A 377 -12.87 23.23 -0.56
CA GLY A 377 -13.44 24.51 -0.12
C GLY A 377 -14.37 24.43 1.10
N HIS A 378 -14.59 23.24 1.67
CA HIS A 378 -15.33 23.04 2.91
C HIS A 378 -14.41 22.96 4.11
N GLU A 379 -14.77 23.62 5.22
CA GLU A 379 -14.10 23.46 6.50
C GLU A 379 -14.79 22.34 7.30
N LEU A 380 -14.16 21.17 7.34
CA LEU A 380 -14.67 19.98 7.99
C LEU A 380 -14.02 19.79 9.36
N ARG A 381 -14.82 19.51 10.38
CA ARG A 381 -14.35 19.14 11.72
C ARG A 381 -14.71 17.70 12.01
N VAL A 382 -13.69 16.88 12.18
CA VAL A 382 -13.79 15.50 12.67
C VAL A 382 -12.94 15.36 13.93
N SER A 383 -13.25 14.39 14.76
CA SER A 383 -12.37 13.96 15.85
C SER A 383 -11.90 12.53 15.62
N THR A 384 -11.09 12.00 16.52
CA THR A 384 -10.68 10.59 16.46
C THR A 384 -10.79 9.95 17.83
N SER A 385 -11.18 8.69 17.85
CA SER A 385 -11.09 7.82 19.01
C SER A 385 -9.92 6.85 18.82
N VAL A 386 -9.04 6.75 19.81
CA VAL A 386 -7.79 5.99 19.71
C VAL A 386 -7.70 4.90 20.78
N GLY A 387 -7.46 3.66 20.36
CA GLY A 387 -7.16 2.53 21.25
C GLY A 387 -5.68 2.18 21.21
N ILE A 388 -5.08 1.92 22.37
CA ILE A 388 -3.64 1.68 22.51
C ILE A 388 -3.40 0.28 23.06
N ALA A 389 -2.63 -0.54 22.35
CA ALA A 389 -2.09 -1.81 22.85
C ALA A 389 -0.56 -1.79 22.83
N LEU A 390 0.08 -2.25 23.91
CA LEU A 390 1.53 -2.29 24.09
C LEU A 390 2.10 -3.69 23.91
N TYR A 391 3.25 -3.77 23.24
CA TYR A 391 4.04 -4.99 23.17
C TYR A 391 5.44 -4.78 23.75
N PRO A 392 5.94 -5.71 24.58
CA PRO A 392 5.25 -6.89 25.12
C PRO A 392 4.23 -6.52 26.21
N GLY A 393 3.12 -7.27 26.33
CA GLY A 393 2.16 -7.12 27.44
C GLY A 393 0.70 -7.38 27.04
N ASP A 394 0.22 -6.63 26.05
CA ASP A 394 -1.19 -6.59 25.66
C ASP A 394 -1.53 -7.55 24.50
N GLY A 395 -0.63 -8.47 24.16
CA GLY A 395 -0.86 -9.52 23.18
C GLY A 395 0.35 -10.43 22.99
N SER A 396 0.08 -11.70 22.73
CA SER A 396 1.08 -12.76 22.48
C SER A 396 1.36 -12.97 21.00
N ASP A 397 0.42 -12.59 20.13
CA ASP A 397 0.56 -12.60 18.68
C ASP A 397 0.04 -11.29 18.05
N GLN A 398 0.23 -11.22 16.74
CA GLN A 398 -0.09 -10.07 15.91
C GLN A 398 -1.60 -9.75 15.88
N GLN A 399 -2.42 -10.81 15.85
CA GLN A 399 -3.86 -10.70 15.74
C GLN A 399 -4.47 -10.29 17.09
N GLU A 400 -3.96 -10.85 18.18
CA GLU A 400 -4.36 -10.49 19.55
C GLU A 400 -4.07 -9.01 19.84
N LEU A 401 -2.90 -8.49 19.45
CA LEU A 401 -2.57 -7.07 19.60
C LEU A 401 -3.54 -6.15 18.85
N LEU A 402 -3.89 -6.51 17.60
CA LEU A 402 -4.85 -5.73 16.80
C LEU A 402 -6.25 -5.74 17.42
N ILE A 403 -6.72 -6.91 17.87
CA ILE A 403 -8.03 -7.05 18.54
C ILE A 403 -8.08 -6.23 19.83
N ASN A 404 -7.01 -6.27 20.62
CA ASN A 404 -6.95 -5.56 21.89
C ASN A 404 -6.85 -4.04 21.70
N ALA A 405 -6.13 -3.57 20.68
CA ALA A 405 -6.11 -2.16 20.30
C ALA A 405 -7.48 -1.67 19.81
N ASP A 406 -8.19 -2.48 19.00
CA ASP A 406 -9.56 -2.19 18.54
C ASP A 406 -10.56 -2.11 19.71
N ALA A 407 -10.49 -3.07 20.65
CA ALA A 407 -11.33 -3.05 21.86
C ALA A 407 -11.12 -1.78 22.70
N ALA A 408 -9.87 -1.32 22.83
CA ALA A 408 -9.54 -0.08 23.52
C ALA A 408 -10.07 1.16 22.77
N MET A 409 -10.08 1.14 21.44
CA MET A 409 -10.62 2.23 20.62
C MET A 409 -12.13 2.34 20.78
N TYR A 410 -12.84 1.21 20.76
CA TYR A 410 -14.28 1.19 21.03
C TYR A 410 -14.62 1.67 22.44
N HIS A 411 -13.78 1.34 23.43
CA HIS A 411 -13.93 1.88 24.78
C HIS A 411 -13.78 3.40 24.81
N ALA A 412 -12.78 3.96 24.12
CA ALA A 412 -12.62 5.41 23.96
C ALA A 412 -13.85 6.07 23.30
N LYS A 413 -14.46 5.44 22.29
CA LYS A 413 -15.74 5.89 21.71
C LYS A 413 -16.88 5.92 22.73
N GLY A 414 -16.91 4.94 23.63
CA GLY A 414 -17.91 4.81 24.68
C GLY A 414 -17.82 5.91 25.75
N LEU A 415 -16.63 6.43 26.02
CA LEU A 415 -16.35 7.45 27.04
C LEU A 415 -16.66 8.89 26.59
N GLY A 416 -17.11 9.12 25.36
CA GLY A 416 -17.44 10.45 24.85
C GLY A 416 -16.75 10.84 23.53
N LYS A 417 -16.02 9.91 22.88
CA LYS A 417 -15.24 10.15 21.66
C LYS A 417 -14.11 11.17 21.84
N ASN A 418 -13.38 11.50 20.77
CA ASN A 418 -12.30 12.50 20.79
C ASN A 418 -11.26 12.30 21.91
N GLY A 419 -10.72 11.10 22.02
CA GLY A 419 -9.84 10.73 23.12
C GLY A 419 -9.11 9.42 22.85
N TYR A 420 -8.37 8.96 23.85
CA TYR A 420 -7.66 7.69 23.77
C TYR A 420 -7.90 6.81 25.00
N SER A 421 -7.72 5.51 24.85
CA SER A 421 -7.76 4.53 25.95
C SER A 421 -6.69 3.47 25.75
N PHE A 422 -6.03 3.09 26.84
CA PHE A 422 -5.16 1.91 26.86
C PHE A 422 -6.01 0.65 26.94
N PHE A 423 -5.55 -0.42 26.33
CA PHE A 423 -6.18 -1.72 26.49
C PHE A 423 -6.07 -2.18 27.95
N GLU A 424 -7.22 -2.53 28.50
CA GLU A 424 -7.30 -3.29 29.74
C GLU A 424 -8.06 -4.59 29.47
N ARG A 425 -7.65 -5.69 30.13
CA ARG A 425 -8.30 -7.00 29.94
C ARG A 425 -9.81 -6.96 30.21
N SER A 426 -10.29 -6.04 31.06
CA SER A 426 -11.70 -5.77 31.36
C SER A 426 -12.51 -5.31 30.12
N MET A 427 -11.86 -4.72 29.11
CA MET A 427 -12.52 -4.18 27.92
C MET A 427 -13.07 -5.28 27.00
N ASN A 428 -12.33 -6.39 26.83
CA ASN A 428 -12.82 -7.54 26.05
C ASN A 428 -14.05 -8.21 26.70
N THR A 429 -14.12 -8.21 28.03
CA THR A 429 -15.32 -8.67 28.76
C THR A 429 -16.49 -7.71 28.59
N ASN A 430 -16.26 -6.39 28.61
CA ASN A 430 -17.32 -5.38 28.45
C ASN A 430 -17.98 -5.43 27.06
N ALA A 431 -17.21 -5.61 25.98
CA ALA A 431 -17.76 -5.69 24.63
C ALA A 431 -18.69 -6.91 24.44
N ARG A 432 -18.30 -8.08 24.96
CA ARG A 432 -19.15 -9.28 24.96
C ARG A 432 -20.39 -9.10 25.83
N GLN A 433 -20.24 -8.49 27.01
CA GLN A 433 -21.36 -8.20 27.89
C GLN A 433 -22.36 -7.22 27.26
N GLN A 434 -21.89 -6.20 26.53
CA GLN A 434 -22.78 -5.27 25.81
C GLN A 434 -23.56 -5.95 24.68
N LEU A 435 -22.92 -6.83 23.90
CA LEU A 435 -23.60 -7.60 22.87
C LEU A 435 -24.66 -8.53 23.45
N GLN A 436 -24.34 -9.20 24.57
CA GLN A 436 -25.30 -10.03 25.29
C GLN A 436 -26.46 -9.20 25.82
N LEU A 437 -26.17 -8.07 26.47
CA LEU A 437 -27.19 -7.16 27.00
C LEU A 437 -28.10 -6.62 25.88
N LEU A 438 -27.57 -6.35 24.69
CA LEU A 438 -28.38 -5.92 23.54
C LEU A 438 -29.34 -7.03 23.08
N HIS A 439 -28.85 -8.26 23.02
CA HIS A 439 -29.67 -9.41 22.67
C HIS A 439 -30.81 -9.59 23.69
N ASP A 440 -30.49 -9.50 24.98
CA ASP A 440 -31.46 -9.63 26.06
C ASP A 440 -32.47 -8.46 26.06
N LEU A 441 -32.02 -7.23 25.77
CA LEU A 441 -32.87 -6.04 25.73
C LEU A 441 -33.94 -6.11 24.64
N ARG A 442 -33.62 -6.69 23.48
CA ARG A 442 -34.61 -6.91 22.41
C ARG A 442 -35.73 -7.86 22.85
N ALA A 443 -35.38 -8.89 23.61
CA ALA A 443 -36.35 -9.88 24.09
C ALA A 443 -37.13 -9.39 25.34
N ALA A 444 -36.58 -8.43 26.09
CA ALA A 444 -37.14 -7.94 27.35
C ALA A 444 -38.56 -7.37 27.20
N LEU A 445 -38.85 -6.68 26.10
CA LEU A 445 -40.18 -6.11 25.84
C LEU A 445 -41.22 -7.22 25.63
N GLU A 446 -40.91 -8.21 24.78
CA GLU A 446 -41.79 -9.35 24.50
C GLU A 446 -42.01 -10.25 25.72
N ARG A 447 -40.99 -10.36 26.57
CA ARG A 447 -41.04 -11.18 27.81
C ARG A 447 -41.64 -10.45 29.01
N GLY A 448 -42.00 -9.18 28.86
CA GLY A 448 -42.59 -8.39 29.94
C GLY A 448 -41.63 -8.24 31.13
N GLU A 449 -40.35 -7.96 30.88
CA GLU A 449 -39.31 -7.83 31.91
C GLU A 449 -39.14 -6.39 32.43
N PHE A 450 -39.77 -5.40 31.78
CA PHE A 450 -39.74 -4.01 32.24
C PHE A 450 -40.72 -3.75 33.38
N ARG A 451 -40.33 -2.88 34.31
CA ARG A 451 -41.14 -2.44 35.46
C ARG A 451 -41.01 -0.93 35.63
N LEU A 452 -42.09 -0.27 36.05
CA LEU A 452 -42.02 1.12 36.47
C LEU A 452 -41.92 1.20 37.98
N TYR A 453 -40.91 1.94 38.43
CA TYR A 453 -40.80 2.41 39.81
C TYR A 453 -41.20 3.87 39.83
N TYR A 454 -41.71 4.34 40.95
CA TYR A 454 -42.28 5.67 41.05
C TYR A 454 -41.59 6.42 42.18
N GLN A 455 -41.01 7.57 41.86
CA GLN A 455 -40.42 8.46 42.87
C GLN A 455 -41.43 9.54 43.26
N PRO A 456 -41.79 9.67 44.53
CA PRO A 456 -42.82 10.62 44.94
C PRO A 456 -42.35 12.08 44.82
N LYS A 457 -43.27 12.94 44.36
CA LYS A 457 -43.13 14.42 44.33
C LYS A 457 -44.03 15.03 45.40
N PHE A 458 -43.49 15.95 46.20
CA PHE A 458 -44.22 16.59 47.31
C PHE A 458 -44.35 18.10 47.10
N ALA A 459 -45.50 18.66 47.46
CA ALA A 459 -45.71 20.11 47.45
C ALA A 459 -44.91 20.79 48.56
N THR A 460 -44.19 21.86 48.22
CA THR A 460 -43.37 22.60 49.18
C THR A 460 -44.21 23.17 50.33
N GLY A 461 -43.71 23.09 51.55
CA GLY A 461 -44.40 23.57 52.76
C GLY A 461 -45.52 22.64 53.28
N SER A 462 -45.74 21.48 52.65
CA SER A 462 -46.67 20.46 53.12
C SER A 462 -46.07 19.05 53.00
N GLU A 463 -46.59 18.08 53.76
CA GLU A 463 -46.27 16.66 53.56
C GLU A 463 -47.16 16.02 52.46
N ARG A 464 -47.89 16.83 51.69
CA ARG A 464 -48.83 16.34 50.67
C ARG A 464 -48.07 15.91 49.41
N MET A 465 -48.20 14.65 49.07
CA MET A 465 -47.78 14.12 47.77
C MET A 465 -48.70 14.66 46.66
N ILE A 466 -48.09 15.13 45.58
CA ILE A 466 -48.79 15.71 44.41
C ILE A 466 -48.62 14.89 43.13
N GLY A 467 -47.87 13.79 43.20
CA GLY A 467 -47.59 12.97 42.04
C GLY A 467 -46.35 12.12 42.23
N ALA A 468 -45.93 11.50 41.13
CA ALA A 468 -44.71 10.73 41.10
C ALA A 468 -44.06 10.74 39.71
N GLU A 469 -42.74 10.63 39.66
CA GLU A 469 -42.00 10.40 38.44
C GLU A 469 -41.88 8.89 38.16
N ALA A 470 -42.26 8.46 36.96
CA ALA A 470 -42.16 7.10 36.50
C ALA A 470 -40.75 6.81 35.98
N LEU A 471 -40.05 5.93 36.67
CA LEU A 471 -38.67 5.57 36.43
C LEU A 471 -38.59 4.12 35.97
N LEU A 472 -38.18 3.92 34.72
CA LEU A 472 -38.03 2.61 34.13
C LEU A 472 -37.00 1.76 34.88
N ARG A 473 -37.30 0.49 35.08
CA ARG A 473 -36.39 -0.54 35.57
C ARG A 473 -36.51 -1.78 34.69
N TRP A 474 -35.43 -2.52 34.57
CA TRP A 474 -35.44 -3.80 33.86
C TRP A 474 -35.17 -4.94 34.83
N GLN A 475 -36.15 -5.81 35.02
CA GLN A 475 -36.04 -7.02 35.84
C GLN A 475 -35.34 -8.12 35.03
N HIS A 476 -34.01 -8.03 34.89
CA HIS A 476 -33.23 -9.00 34.12
C HIS A 476 -33.21 -10.37 34.81
N PRO A 477 -33.49 -11.49 34.10
CA PRO A 477 -33.57 -12.82 34.70
C PRO A 477 -32.31 -13.27 35.46
N GLN A 478 -31.14 -12.84 34.98
CA GLN A 478 -29.84 -13.24 35.53
C GLN A 478 -29.14 -12.15 36.34
N GLN A 479 -29.41 -10.88 36.07
CA GLN A 479 -28.68 -9.74 36.64
C GLN A 479 -29.51 -8.99 37.70
N GLY A 480 -30.76 -9.41 37.93
CA GLY A 480 -31.66 -8.75 38.86
C GLY A 480 -32.20 -7.44 38.29
N LEU A 481 -32.54 -6.50 39.19
CA LEU A 481 -33.13 -5.22 38.82
C LEU A 481 -32.04 -4.26 38.31
N LEU A 482 -32.08 -3.94 37.03
CA LEU A 482 -31.16 -3.01 36.36
C LEU A 482 -31.75 -1.59 36.32
N ALA A 483 -30.90 -0.61 36.64
CA ALA A 483 -31.20 0.82 36.54
C ALA A 483 -31.05 1.35 35.10
N PRO A 484 -31.73 2.46 34.74
CA PRO A 484 -31.74 3.05 33.39
C PRO A 484 -30.34 3.23 32.78
N ASP A 485 -29.38 3.73 33.56
CA ASP A 485 -28.01 4.04 33.12
C ASP A 485 -27.29 2.85 32.47
N ARG A 486 -27.72 1.62 32.78
CA ARG A 486 -27.11 0.40 32.23
C ARG A 486 -27.60 0.06 30.83
N PHE A 487 -28.79 0.50 30.41
CA PHE A 487 -29.41 0.02 29.16
C PHE A 487 -30.07 1.12 28.31
N ILE A 488 -30.41 2.29 28.83
CA ILE A 488 -31.05 3.36 28.04
C ILE A 488 -30.15 3.82 26.89
N GLY A 489 -28.87 4.09 27.14
CA GLY A 489 -27.94 4.50 26.07
C GLY A 489 -27.75 3.43 24.97
N LEU A 490 -27.97 2.15 25.30
CA LEU A 490 -27.98 1.06 24.32
C LEU A 490 -29.31 1.02 23.54
N ALA A 491 -30.43 1.24 24.23
CA ALA A 491 -31.75 1.33 23.62
C ALA A 491 -31.83 2.50 22.61
N GLU A 492 -31.25 3.65 22.94
CA GLU A 492 -31.20 4.82 22.06
C GLU A 492 -30.39 4.55 20.79
N LYS A 493 -29.15 4.04 20.95
CA LYS A 493 -28.27 3.71 19.82
C LYS A 493 -28.88 2.70 18.85
N THR A 494 -29.79 1.85 19.32
CA THR A 494 -30.41 0.79 18.51
C THR A 494 -31.85 1.09 18.10
N GLY A 495 -32.40 2.24 18.50
CA GLY A 495 -33.79 2.64 18.24
C GLY A 495 -34.83 1.91 19.09
N LEU A 496 -34.44 0.95 19.94
CA LEU A 496 -35.35 0.23 20.83
C LEU A 496 -36.01 1.15 21.86
N ILE A 497 -35.41 2.31 22.13
CA ILE A 497 -35.96 3.30 23.06
C ILE A 497 -37.36 3.77 22.69
N ILE A 498 -37.73 3.76 21.40
CA ILE A 498 -39.06 4.16 20.94
C ILE A 498 -40.11 3.17 21.46
N ALA A 499 -39.93 1.88 21.17
CA ALA A 499 -40.86 0.83 21.60
C ALA A 499 -40.91 0.68 23.14
N ILE A 500 -39.77 0.86 23.81
CA ILE A 500 -39.71 0.89 25.28
C ILE A 500 -40.47 2.10 25.81
N GLY A 501 -40.29 3.28 25.21
CA GLY A 501 -40.97 4.50 25.59
C GLY A 501 -42.49 4.43 25.42
N ASP A 502 -42.98 3.81 24.34
CA ASP A 502 -44.42 3.57 24.15
C ASP A 502 -44.98 2.65 25.26
N TRP A 503 -44.24 1.62 25.65
CA TRP A 503 -44.62 0.76 26.77
C TRP A 503 -44.62 1.52 28.10
N VAL A 504 -43.62 2.38 28.34
CA VAL A 504 -43.54 3.22 29.55
C VAL A 504 -44.75 4.17 29.61
N LEU A 505 -45.10 4.82 28.51
CA LEU A 505 -46.26 5.72 28.45
C LEU A 505 -47.57 4.98 28.74
N ASP A 506 -47.77 3.82 28.13
CA ASP A 506 -48.96 3.01 28.34
C ASP A 506 -49.09 2.55 29.80
N GLU A 507 -48.02 2.02 30.39
CA GLU A 507 -48.02 1.52 31.76
C GLU A 507 -48.13 2.64 32.80
N ALA A 508 -47.49 3.79 32.57
CA ALA A 508 -47.64 4.97 33.42
C ALA A 508 -49.08 5.51 33.40
N CYS A 509 -49.71 5.57 32.22
CA CYS A 509 -51.12 5.97 32.09
C CYS A 509 -52.05 4.98 32.79
N ARG A 510 -51.82 3.67 32.61
CA ARG A 510 -52.56 2.60 33.28
C ARG A 510 -52.48 2.75 34.80
N GLN A 511 -51.29 2.95 35.33
CA GLN A 511 -51.06 3.06 36.77
C GLN A 511 -51.65 4.36 37.35
N MET A 512 -51.50 5.49 36.64
CA MET A 512 -52.09 6.76 37.07
C MET A 512 -53.62 6.70 37.06
N ARG A 513 -54.24 5.99 36.10
CA ARG A 513 -55.69 5.73 36.11
C ARG A 513 -56.13 4.98 37.36
N LEU A 514 -55.35 3.99 37.81
CA LEU A 514 -55.64 3.25 39.04
C LEU A 514 -55.64 4.20 40.26
N TRP A 515 -54.63 5.06 40.37
CA TRP A 515 -54.57 6.07 41.45
C TRP A 515 -55.70 7.09 41.36
N TYR A 516 -56.07 7.50 40.15
CA TYR A 516 -57.19 8.41 39.90
C TYR A 516 -58.51 7.82 40.43
N GLN A 517 -58.78 6.54 40.17
CA GLN A 517 -59.96 5.83 40.67
C GLN A 517 -59.94 5.63 42.20
N GLN A 518 -58.76 5.62 42.82
CA GLN A 518 -58.58 5.59 44.26
C GLN A 518 -58.78 6.96 44.94
N GLY A 519 -59.24 7.98 44.19
CA GLY A 519 -59.53 9.32 44.70
C GLY A 519 -58.34 10.29 44.64
N ARG A 520 -57.21 9.90 44.04
CA ARG A 520 -56.01 10.74 43.88
C ARG A 520 -56.07 11.54 42.59
N SER A 521 -57.18 12.26 42.38
CA SER A 521 -57.45 12.99 41.13
C SER A 521 -56.59 14.23 40.92
N ASP A 522 -55.87 14.65 41.96
CA ASP A 522 -54.94 15.78 41.98
C ASP A 522 -53.49 15.37 41.66
N TRP A 523 -53.20 14.07 41.57
CA TRP A 523 -51.87 13.57 41.28
C TRP A 523 -51.53 13.65 39.80
N ARG A 524 -50.24 13.83 39.51
CA ARG A 524 -49.67 13.71 38.16
C ARG A 524 -48.60 12.63 38.12
N VAL A 525 -48.57 11.86 37.04
CA VAL A 525 -47.44 10.98 36.73
C VAL A 525 -46.55 11.65 35.70
N ALA A 526 -45.26 11.73 35.99
CA ALA A 526 -44.30 12.29 35.06
C ALA A 526 -43.52 11.19 34.33
N VAL A 527 -43.33 11.33 33.01
CA VAL A 527 -42.64 10.36 32.16
C VAL A 527 -41.56 11.05 31.36
N ASN A 528 -40.33 10.56 31.49
CA ASN A 528 -39.18 11.01 30.71
C ASN A 528 -39.25 10.56 29.25
N LEU A 529 -39.00 11.49 28.33
CA LEU A 529 -38.89 11.22 26.90
C LEU A 529 -37.44 11.35 26.44
N SER A 530 -36.94 10.33 25.75
CA SER A 530 -35.66 10.42 25.04
C SER A 530 -35.75 11.36 23.84
N ALA A 531 -34.64 11.96 23.43
CA ALA A 531 -34.58 12.82 22.24
C ALA A 531 -35.04 12.10 20.96
N LEU A 532 -34.69 10.81 20.83
CA LEU A 532 -35.11 9.97 19.70
C LEU A 532 -36.62 9.74 19.67
N GLN A 533 -37.24 9.49 20.83
CA GLN A 533 -38.68 9.32 20.93
C GLN A 533 -39.41 10.65 20.69
N PHE A 534 -38.86 11.76 21.20
CA PHE A 534 -39.42 13.10 21.00
C PHE A 534 -39.50 13.50 19.51
N CYS A 535 -38.44 13.21 18.76
CA CYS A 535 -38.39 13.46 17.32
C CYS A 535 -39.12 12.40 16.48
N HIS A 536 -39.71 11.37 17.09
CA HIS A 536 -40.42 10.33 16.36
C HIS A 536 -41.80 10.82 15.92
N GLY A 537 -42.10 10.65 14.63
CA GLY A 537 -43.33 11.20 14.02
C GLY A 537 -44.65 10.71 14.62
N GLU A 538 -44.64 9.59 15.34
CA GLU A 538 -45.84 8.97 15.93
C GLU A 538 -46.04 9.31 17.41
N LEU A 539 -45.15 10.08 18.07
CA LEU A 539 -45.23 10.34 19.51
C LEU A 539 -46.59 10.91 19.96
N VAL A 540 -47.09 11.92 19.23
CA VAL A 540 -48.37 12.58 19.57
C VAL A 540 -49.52 11.56 19.52
N ASP A 541 -49.49 10.64 18.56
CA ASP A 541 -50.48 9.59 18.42
C ASP A 541 -50.33 8.51 19.51
N SER A 542 -49.10 8.12 19.85
CA SER A 542 -48.83 7.21 20.98
C SER A 542 -49.40 7.75 22.30
N VAL A 543 -49.15 9.02 22.61
CA VAL A 543 -49.67 9.68 23.82
C VAL A 543 -51.20 9.72 23.80
N ARG A 544 -51.79 10.12 22.67
CA ARG A 544 -53.25 10.16 22.49
C ARG A 544 -53.88 8.79 22.70
N GLN A 545 -53.28 7.74 22.14
CA GLN A 545 -53.75 6.36 22.27
C GLN A 545 -53.65 5.84 23.70
N ALA A 546 -52.53 6.11 24.40
CA ALA A 546 -52.34 5.69 25.79
C ALA A 546 -53.38 6.35 26.73
N LEU A 547 -53.59 7.67 26.61
CA LEU A 547 -54.60 8.39 27.39
C LEU A 547 -56.02 7.88 27.10
N ALA A 548 -56.36 7.66 25.83
CA ALA A 548 -57.66 7.16 25.42
C ALA A 548 -57.92 5.73 25.92
N ARG A 549 -56.92 4.85 25.81
CA ARG A 549 -57.00 3.43 26.22
C ARG A 549 -57.31 3.28 27.71
N HIS A 550 -56.71 4.13 28.55
CA HIS A 550 -56.89 4.08 30.00
C HIS A 550 -57.90 5.09 30.53
N GLU A 551 -58.57 5.85 29.65
CA GLU A 551 -59.51 6.92 30.01
C GLU A 551 -58.94 7.90 31.04
N LEU A 552 -57.66 8.24 30.90
CA LEU A 552 -56.97 9.14 31.82
C LEU A 552 -57.14 10.59 31.35
N PRO A 553 -57.58 11.52 32.22
CA PRO A 553 -57.53 12.95 31.92
C PRO A 553 -56.10 13.38 31.58
N ALA A 554 -55.93 14.11 30.48
CA ALA A 554 -54.60 14.46 29.96
C ALA A 554 -53.73 15.24 30.97
N ASN A 555 -54.36 16.04 31.84
CA ASN A 555 -53.70 16.84 32.87
C ASN A 555 -53.12 16.02 34.04
N CYS A 556 -53.34 14.70 34.06
CA CYS A 556 -52.69 13.77 34.99
C CYS A 556 -51.36 13.21 34.45
N LEU A 557 -51.01 13.48 33.19
CA LEU A 557 -49.75 13.09 32.58
C LEU A 557 -48.86 14.32 32.39
N THR A 558 -47.62 14.23 32.86
CA THR A 558 -46.56 15.19 32.59
C THR A 558 -45.50 14.52 31.72
N LEU A 559 -45.12 15.13 30.60
CA LEU A 559 -44.02 14.66 29.75
C LEU A 559 -42.78 15.50 30.05
N GLU A 560 -41.69 14.83 30.43
CA GLU A 560 -40.42 15.45 30.78
C GLU A 560 -39.47 15.36 29.58
N ILE A 561 -38.94 16.50 29.16
CA ILE A 561 -37.94 16.59 28.10
C ILE A 561 -36.75 17.40 28.57
N THR A 562 -35.54 16.96 28.24
CA THR A 562 -34.34 17.71 28.61
C THR A 562 -34.26 19.05 27.86
N GLU A 563 -33.63 20.04 28.48
CA GLU A 563 -33.36 21.35 27.89
C GLU A 563 -32.74 21.24 26.48
N SER A 564 -31.75 20.36 26.32
CA SER A 564 -31.07 20.14 25.04
C SER A 564 -32.00 19.58 23.96
N THR A 565 -32.94 18.69 24.33
CA THR A 565 -33.93 18.13 23.40
C THR A 565 -34.89 19.21 22.93
N ALA A 566 -35.37 20.07 23.84
CA ALA A 566 -36.24 21.19 23.51
C ALA A 566 -35.57 22.18 22.53
N MET A 567 -34.25 22.36 22.63
CA MET A 567 -33.49 23.35 21.87
C MET A 567 -32.86 22.85 20.56
N HIS A 568 -32.89 21.53 20.27
CA HIS A 568 -32.18 20.96 19.11
C HIS A 568 -32.72 21.46 17.74
N ASP A 569 -34.03 21.35 17.51
CA ASP A 569 -34.75 21.98 16.39
C ASP A 569 -35.98 22.70 16.93
N VAL A 570 -35.79 23.98 17.29
CA VAL A 570 -36.79 24.76 18.01
C VAL A 570 -38.15 24.80 17.30
N ASN A 571 -38.19 24.90 15.97
CA ASN A 571 -39.46 25.02 15.26
C ASN A 571 -40.21 23.68 15.25
N ALA A 572 -39.51 22.57 15.01
CA ALA A 572 -40.10 21.24 15.05
C ALA A 572 -40.55 20.89 16.49
N SER A 573 -39.69 21.12 17.48
CA SER A 573 -39.99 20.89 18.90
C SER A 573 -41.21 21.68 19.34
N LEU A 574 -41.30 22.96 18.97
CA LEU A 574 -42.43 23.81 19.33
C LEU A 574 -43.74 23.33 18.70
N ALA A 575 -43.72 22.83 17.46
CA ALA A 575 -44.91 22.26 16.83
C ALA A 575 -45.41 20.97 17.52
N ILE A 576 -44.49 20.12 17.98
CA ILE A 576 -44.83 18.90 18.74
C ILE A 576 -45.40 19.26 20.11
N LEU A 577 -44.72 20.15 20.84
CA LEU A 577 -45.12 20.57 22.19
C LEU A 577 -46.47 21.30 22.18
N GLN A 578 -46.76 22.11 21.15
CA GLN A 578 -48.07 22.72 21.00
C GLN A 578 -49.18 21.69 20.79
N GLN A 579 -48.93 20.61 20.04
CA GLN A 579 -49.91 19.54 19.87
C GLN A 579 -50.16 18.78 21.17
N LEU A 580 -49.09 18.45 21.92
CA LEU A 580 -49.19 17.80 23.22
C LEU A 580 -49.94 18.68 24.24
N SER A 581 -49.56 19.96 24.32
CA SER A 581 -50.22 20.95 25.19
C SER A 581 -51.69 21.18 24.81
N ALA A 582 -52.02 21.21 23.52
CA ALA A 582 -53.41 21.32 23.06
C ALA A 582 -54.29 20.11 23.43
N MET A 583 -53.68 18.93 23.65
CA MET A 583 -54.38 17.77 24.22
C MET A 583 -54.63 17.90 25.73
N GLY A 584 -53.97 18.85 26.39
CA GLY A 584 -54.05 19.08 27.85
C GLY A 584 -53.02 18.30 28.67
N VAL A 585 -51.98 17.77 28.02
CA VAL A 585 -50.83 17.12 28.69
C VAL A 585 -49.90 18.19 29.23
N ASP A 586 -49.42 18.03 30.46
CA ASP A 586 -48.45 18.94 31.06
C ASP A 586 -47.04 18.65 30.50
N ILE A 587 -46.26 19.71 30.28
CA ILE A 587 -44.88 19.60 29.77
C ILE A 587 -43.92 20.12 30.84
N ALA A 588 -42.91 19.34 31.14
CA ALA A 588 -41.81 19.69 32.03
C ALA A 588 -40.49 19.80 31.26
N ILE A 589 -39.72 20.85 31.55
CA ILE A 589 -38.35 20.99 31.07
C ILE A 589 -37.42 20.45 32.15
N ASP A 590 -36.71 19.39 31.80
CA ASP A 590 -35.80 18.66 32.68
C ASP A 590 -34.33 19.05 32.48
N ASP A 591 -33.49 18.73 33.47
CA ASP A 591 -32.06 19.05 33.54
C ASP A 591 -31.71 20.53 33.28
N PHE A 592 -32.59 21.46 33.70
CA PHE A 592 -32.45 22.87 33.34
C PHE A 592 -31.21 23.52 33.97
N GLY A 593 -30.42 24.21 33.15
CA GLY A 593 -29.18 24.91 33.56
C GLY A 593 -27.90 24.18 33.15
N THR A 594 -28.01 22.95 32.64
CA THR A 594 -26.87 22.19 32.11
C THR A 594 -26.59 22.47 30.63
N GLY A 595 -27.53 23.11 29.92
CA GLY A 595 -27.46 23.43 28.50
C GLY A 595 -27.33 24.94 28.18
N TYR A 596 -27.38 25.28 26.88
CA TYR A 596 -27.38 26.66 26.39
C TYR A 596 -28.80 27.08 25.99
N SER A 597 -29.61 27.52 26.96
CA SER A 597 -30.93 28.08 26.66
C SER A 597 -30.86 29.52 26.13
N SER A 598 -31.52 29.76 25.00
CA SER A 598 -31.95 31.11 24.65
C SER A 598 -33.25 31.42 25.39
N LEU A 599 -33.20 32.36 26.35
CA LEU A 599 -34.36 32.85 27.11
C LEU A 599 -35.55 33.23 26.20
N LEU A 600 -35.24 33.69 24.98
CA LEU A 600 -36.25 34.05 23.97
C LEU A 600 -37.11 32.84 23.55
N TYR A 601 -36.50 31.65 23.45
CA TYR A 601 -37.20 30.44 23.04
C TYR A 601 -37.91 29.77 24.22
N LEU A 602 -37.31 29.81 25.41
CA LEU A 602 -37.96 29.32 26.62
C LEU A 602 -39.33 29.99 26.84
N LYS A 603 -39.42 31.31 26.61
CA LYS A 603 -40.69 32.06 26.67
C LYS A 603 -41.76 31.57 25.67
N ARG A 604 -41.37 30.92 24.58
CA ARG A 604 -42.30 30.45 23.53
C ARG A 604 -42.74 29.00 23.73
N LEU A 605 -42.05 28.23 24.56
CA LEU A 605 -42.39 26.84 24.81
C LEU A 605 -43.67 26.76 25.66
N PRO A 606 -44.65 25.90 25.31
CA PRO A 606 -45.84 25.69 26.13
C PRO A 606 -45.52 24.74 27.31
N ALA A 607 -44.50 25.08 28.10
CA ALA A 607 -44.13 24.32 29.29
C ALA A 607 -44.98 24.76 30.50
N ASN A 608 -45.20 23.82 31.41
CA ASN A 608 -45.93 24.03 32.66
C ASN A 608 -45.00 23.95 33.88
N GLU A 609 -43.87 23.27 33.73
CA GLU A 609 -42.98 22.88 34.81
C GLU A 609 -41.51 23.00 34.38
N LEU A 610 -40.66 23.41 35.31
CA LEU A 610 -39.22 23.52 35.14
C LEU A 610 -38.54 22.78 36.29
N LYS A 611 -37.73 21.77 35.97
CA LYS A 611 -37.01 20.93 36.93
C LYS A 611 -35.56 21.40 37.02
N ILE A 612 -35.12 21.68 38.23
CA ILE A 612 -33.74 22.08 38.55
C ILE A 612 -32.91 20.80 38.67
N ASP A 613 -31.87 20.68 37.85
CA ASP A 613 -30.99 19.50 37.86
C ASP A 613 -30.40 19.25 39.26
N ARG A 614 -30.32 17.97 39.61
CA ARG A 614 -29.75 17.50 40.88
C ARG A 614 -28.31 17.95 41.11
N GLY A 615 -27.53 18.23 40.05
CA GLY A 615 -26.17 18.72 40.14
C GLY A 615 -26.08 20.04 40.92
N PHE A 616 -26.96 20.98 40.61
CA PHE A 616 -27.04 22.25 41.33
C PHE A 616 -27.56 22.09 42.76
N VAL A 617 -28.46 21.12 43.00
CA VAL A 617 -29.04 20.89 44.33
C VAL A 617 -28.08 20.16 45.26
N ARG A 618 -27.29 19.21 44.77
CA ARG A 618 -26.33 18.45 45.57
C ARG A 618 -25.29 19.36 46.23
N ASP A 619 -24.82 20.35 45.48
CA ASP A 619 -23.70 21.20 45.88
C ASP A 619 -24.17 22.48 46.62
N LEU A 620 -25.48 22.58 46.93
CA LEU A 620 -26.07 23.64 47.77
C LEU A 620 -25.48 23.68 49.19
N GLN A 621 -24.44 24.48 49.38
CA GLN A 621 -23.98 24.99 50.67
C GLN A 621 -24.38 26.46 50.80
N HIS A 622 -24.73 26.91 52.01
CA HIS A 622 -25.00 28.33 52.26
C HIS A 622 -23.79 29.18 51.82
N ASP A 623 -24.04 30.25 51.03
CA ASP A 623 -23.07 31.21 50.47
C ASP A 623 -22.14 30.71 49.33
N GLY A 624 -22.54 29.70 48.54
CA GLY A 624 -21.80 29.26 47.32
C GLY A 624 -22.38 29.77 45.99
N ASP A 625 -21.59 29.69 44.90
CA ASP A 625 -22.01 30.06 43.53
C ASP A 625 -23.26 29.29 43.06
N ASP A 626 -23.42 28.02 43.47
CA ASP A 626 -24.59 27.19 43.14
C ASP A 626 -25.89 27.73 43.75
N ALA A 627 -25.83 28.35 44.93
CA ALA A 627 -26.99 28.99 45.54
C ALA A 627 -27.48 30.20 44.71
N ALA A 628 -26.56 30.93 44.08
CA ALA A 628 -26.89 32.04 43.19
C ALA A 628 -27.52 31.54 41.88
N ILE A 629 -27.01 30.44 41.31
CA ILE A 629 -27.58 29.83 40.10
C ILE A 629 -28.99 29.31 40.36
N VAL A 630 -29.19 28.54 41.43
CA VAL A 630 -30.52 28.02 41.83
C VAL A 630 -31.49 29.18 42.04
N SER A 631 -31.07 30.25 42.73
CA SER A 631 -31.91 31.44 42.92
C SER A 631 -32.31 32.10 41.60
N ALA A 632 -31.39 32.19 40.64
CA ALA A 632 -31.67 32.74 39.32
C ALA A 632 -32.65 31.87 38.51
N ILE A 633 -32.50 30.55 38.58
CA ILE A 633 -33.41 29.60 37.92
C ILE A 633 -34.82 29.71 38.50
N VAL A 634 -34.95 29.77 39.83
CA VAL A 634 -36.25 29.95 40.50
C VAL A 634 -36.90 31.27 40.10
N ALA A 635 -36.16 32.38 40.13
CA ALA A 635 -36.67 33.69 39.73
C ALA A 635 -37.12 33.71 38.26
N LEU A 636 -36.39 33.02 37.37
CA LEU A 636 -36.75 32.88 35.96
C LEU A 636 -38.03 32.06 35.77
N GLY A 637 -38.16 30.91 36.45
CA GLY A 637 -39.35 30.08 36.40
C GLY A 637 -40.60 30.84 36.84
N GLN A 638 -40.49 31.59 37.93
CA GLN A 638 -41.57 32.46 38.44
C GLN A 638 -41.93 33.56 37.44
N ALA A 639 -40.94 34.22 36.83
CA ALA A 639 -41.16 35.26 35.82
C ALA A 639 -41.84 34.73 34.55
N LEU A 640 -41.67 33.44 34.24
CA LEU A 640 -42.32 32.74 33.13
C LEU A 640 -43.63 32.04 33.55
N ASN A 641 -44.03 32.16 34.81
CA ASN A 641 -45.22 31.51 35.37
C ASN A 641 -45.20 29.97 35.22
N LEU A 642 -44.01 29.38 35.37
CA LEU A 642 -43.78 27.93 35.39
C LEU A 642 -43.75 27.42 36.83
N ARG A 643 -44.23 26.20 37.05
CA ARG A 643 -44.05 25.51 38.34
C ARG A 643 -42.62 25.00 38.46
N ILE A 644 -41.97 25.26 39.58
CA ILE A 644 -40.56 24.92 39.77
C ILE A 644 -40.44 23.68 40.64
N VAL A 645 -39.70 22.70 40.15
CA VAL A 645 -39.41 21.46 40.86
C VAL A 645 -37.91 21.35 41.10
N ALA A 646 -37.53 21.08 42.34
CA ALA A 646 -36.12 20.82 42.66
C ALA A 646 -35.89 19.33 42.86
N GLU A 647 -34.94 18.78 42.11
CA GLU A 647 -34.56 17.37 42.17
C GLU A 647 -33.36 17.12 43.08
N GLY A 648 -33.16 15.86 43.47
CA GLY A 648 -31.96 15.47 44.21
C GLY A 648 -31.90 16.04 45.62
N VAL A 649 -33.05 16.34 46.24
CA VAL A 649 -33.09 16.78 47.64
C VAL A 649 -32.74 15.62 48.57
N GLU A 650 -31.57 15.68 49.18
CA GLU A 650 -31.02 14.62 50.04
C GLU A 650 -30.93 15.05 51.53
N THR A 651 -30.91 16.36 51.80
CA THR A 651 -30.75 16.90 53.16
C THR A 651 -31.86 17.88 53.53
N ARG A 652 -32.17 17.97 54.83
CA ARG A 652 -33.16 18.94 55.33
C ARG A 652 -32.74 20.39 55.08
N GLN A 653 -31.45 20.66 55.00
CA GLN A 653 -30.94 22.01 54.70
C GLN A 653 -31.26 22.42 53.26
N GLN A 654 -31.05 21.52 52.29
CA GLN A 654 -31.48 21.73 50.89
C GLN A 654 -32.98 21.95 50.81
N GLN A 655 -33.78 21.11 51.48
CA GLN A 655 -35.24 21.24 51.52
C GLN A 655 -35.68 22.61 52.05
N ALA A 656 -35.12 23.06 53.18
CA ALA A 656 -35.45 24.35 53.78
C ALA A 656 -35.08 25.52 52.85
N PHE A 657 -33.89 25.48 52.25
CA PHE A 657 -33.42 26.52 51.34
C PHE A 657 -34.27 26.63 50.07
N LEU A 658 -34.59 25.51 49.43
CA LEU A 658 -35.44 25.47 48.24
C LEU A 658 -36.89 25.89 48.54
N THR A 659 -37.35 25.61 49.76
CA THR A 659 -38.67 26.07 50.25
C THR A 659 -38.69 27.59 50.43
N GLU A 660 -37.64 28.16 51.03
CA GLU A 660 -37.54 29.61 51.26
C GLU A 660 -37.40 30.39 49.93
N LEU A 661 -36.70 29.81 48.95
CA LEU A 661 -36.60 30.37 47.59
C LEU A 661 -37.93 30.39 46.84
N GLY A 662 -38.89 29.55 47.24
CA GLY A 662 -40.20 29.47 46.60
C GLY A 662 -40.27 28.46 45.45
N CYS A 663 -39.60 27.31 45.56
CA CYS A 663 -39.88 26.16 44.69
C CYS A 663 -41.30 25.62 45.00
N ASP A 664 -42.06 25.20 43.99
CA ASP A 664 -43.44 24.70 44.17
C ASP A 664 -43.48 23.25 44.65
N SER A 665 -42.53 22.43 44.21
CA SER A 665 -42.43 21.04 44.65
C SER A 665 -41.01 20.52 44.72
N LEU A 666 -40.82 19.46 45.50
CA LEU A 666 -39.52 18.88 45.81
C LEU A 666 -39.53 17.37 45.56
N GLN A 667 -38.40 16.86 45.05
CA GLN A 667 -38.16 15.45 44.80
C GLN A 667 -36.72 15.07 45.21
N GLY A 668 -36.55 13.92 45.85
CA GLY A 668 -35.23 13.43 46.23
C GLY A 668 -35.26 12.33 47.28
N TYR A 669 -34.10 11.77 47.58
CA TYR A 669 -33.99 10.63 48.50
C TYR A 669 -34.34 10.95 49.95
N LEU A 670 -34.31 12.22 50.35
CA LEU A 670 -34.84 12.64 51.65
C LEU A 670 -36.34 12.37 51.77
N LEU A 671 -37.08 12.51 50.67
CA LEU A 671 -38.55 12.44 50.61
C LEU A 671 -39.04 11.04 50.26
N GLY A 672 -38.25 10.29 49.51
CA GLY A 672 -38.52 8.90 49.17
C GLY A 672 -37.65 8.40 48.03
N HIS A 673 -37.19 7.16 48.15
CA HIS A 673 -36.58 6.46 47.02
C HIS A 673 -37.65 6.05 45.99
N PRO A 674 -37.26 5.78 44.74
CA PRO A 674 -38.14 5.14 43.77
C PRO A 674 -38.65 3.79 44.29
N LEU A 675 -39.96 3.57 44.27
CA LEU A 675 -40.61 2.38 44.82
C LEU A 675 -41.61 1.76 43.83
N PRO A 676 -41.94 0.47 43.93
CA PRO A 676 -43.07 -0.11 43.22
C PRO A 676 -44.39 0.61 43.57
N PRO A 677 -45.38 0.60 42.68
CA PRO A 677 -46.61 1.39 42.85
C PRO A 677 -47.41 1.02 44.12
N GLU A 678 -47.30 -0.22 44.61
CA GLU A 678 -47.99 -0.70 45.81
C GLU A 678 -47.36 -0.18 47.11
N GLN A 679 -46.11 0.28 47.06
CA GLN A 679 -45.33 0.72 48.21
C GLN A 679 -45.25 2.24 48.34
N LEU A 680 -45.84 2.98 47.41
CA LEU A 680 -45.94 4.43 47.52
C LEU A 680 -46.76 4.81 48.77
N PRO A 681 -46.27 5.72 49.61
CA PRO A 681 -46.97 6.18 50.80
C PRO A 681 -48.43 6.55 50.49
N ALA A 682 -49.36 6.03 51.27
CA ALA A 682 -50.70 6.59 51.32
C ALA A 682 -50.60 7.96 51.99
N ALA A 683 -51.21 8.96 51.35
CA ALA A 683 -51.18 10.39 51.68
C ALA A 683 -51.08 10.74 53.17
#